data_AF-A0A9W6G1B0-F1
#
_entry.id   AF-A0A9W6G1B0-F1
#
_cell.length_a   1.000
_cell.length_b   1.000
_cell.length_c   1.000
_cell.angle_alpha   90.00
_cell.angle_beta   90.00
_cell.angle_gamma   90.00
#
_symmetry.space_group_name_H-M   'P 1'
#
loop_
_entity.id
_entity.type
_entity.pdbx_description
1 polymer ?
#
loop_
_entity_poly.entity_id
_entity_poly.type
_entity_poly.pdbx_seq_one_letter_code
_entity_poly.pdbx_strand_id
1 'polypeptide(L)'
;MCAVNKTKRSNNVLTVFATSALAGLTALFLLIPAGAAVAGTITSCSGCHGMPPEDATFRNISTGGFAGNHGTHVGAPAGAGDCTRCHNNSGYLNSHRDGKIQLSSNINTSPAPGGGQYKVSGTAITFRNQTSIPVPGACSNVNCHFEATTPSWGSPAFTSPADCNKCHGAPPNGGTSGAAGSHARHDQYYAGAANCQKCHSNNATFQHATSAGHRNLNISFAAAPNNGSGAYSGALNDYLPSQTNAFGTCTNLYCHSNGLKAMGNFSTVTTPTWGTPLPANCTGCHKSNNASGTIMASGSHSRHVNAAKFYTIGCEKCHAATVNSTMAIADTSVHVNKKVNIKFNSLTTATNGTYGGQATPYAKDPGTAYGQCNNVYCHSNAQNDGGVGITYKQPTWGNAGSGACGTCHGTSHSFAAEITTGSHTKHLAKSPYSDPTACIVCHNVGGLPFDGSCNNSCHSGTSKHTDGKIDLIFPSNFGASAVYNGNPRPGNGYSTCSNISCHYSTTTPTWGTSTPINCVGCHTLAILLASGAHAKHISATVAPTLYNYTANRSTAAEYNFGCSTCHPVSATNHFNTVINVTLKKDEAGVGSLRAKNSATAVGINVANSGIIGTSKTSIRCTMAYCHSNGNAANLIYATTPDWYGGSFTGDRCANCHGNAPNSTIAGSKSHYNNRFLGYTGTPGGHQIGIHAMGIYSSPSALAKAGTTGRSSHGNAATATTISCNICHYLTVTTARNDENPVCKTCHYTGNTVGALAGNPAAIADRSKHVNGTVDVAFNPVNMISKAQVRQKYYVTHAYSSVWKRNVGYKVSGSNDSAKAPFNTATMWDGSTKTCSNIACHNGNSVKWSDNNGAVECVSCHGSL
;
A
#
# COMPACT_ATOMS: atom_id res chain seq x y z
N MET A 1 -59.73 29.49 2.65
CA MET A 1 -60.19 29.95 3.99
C MET A 1 -59.62 31.34 4.18
N CYS A 2 -60.28 32.32 3.57
CA CYS A 2 -61.30 33.20 4.17
C CYS A 2 -60.63 34.22 5.12
N ALA A 3 -60.75 35.53 4.93
CA ALA A 3 -61.60 36.27 4.00
C ALA A 3 -61.24 37.78 4.02
N VAL A 4 -61.82 38.50 3.04
CA VAL A 4 -62.16 39.94 3.06
C VAL A 4 -61.00 40.89 2.73
N ASN A 5 -61.02 41.75 1.71
CA ASN A 5 -61.92 42.07 0.59
C ASN A 5 -61.06 42.89 -0.42
N LYS A 6 -60.94 42.47 -1.69
CA LYS A 6 -61.74 42.94 -2.86
C LYS A 6 -61.46 44.39 -3.30
N THR A 7 -60.61 44.58 -4.33
CA THR A 7 -60.96 44.87 -5.77
C THR A 7 -61.34 46.33 -5.99
N LYS A 8 -60.65 47.19 -6.78
CA LYS A 8 -60.06 47.09 -8.13
C LYS A 8 -60.98 46.44 -9.16
N ARG A 9 -61.44 47.23 -10.15
CA ARG A 9 -61.58 46.94 -11.60
C ARG A 9 -62.70 47.78 -12.21
N SER A 10 -62.77 48.09 -13.51
CA SER A 10 -61.83 48.25 -14.63
C SER A 10 -62.70 48.29 -15.90
N ASN A 11 -62.25 49.08 -16.88
CA ASN A 11 -62.38 48.88 -18.33
C ASN A 11 -63.70 49.26 -19.04
N ASN A 12 -63.54 50.19 -20.00
CA ASN A 12 -63.84 50.14 -21.45
C ASN A 12 -65.08 49.31 -21.86
N VAL A 13 -65.97 49.72 -22.77
CA VAL A 13 -65.80 50.24 -24.15
C VAL A 13 -67.18 50.77 -24.60
N LEU A 14 -67.31 51.89 -25.33
CA LEU A 14 -68.05 51.99 -26.61
C LEU A 14 -68.05 53.41 -27.19
N THR A 15 -68.16 53.42 -28.51
CA THR A 15 -67.78 54.41 -29.52
C THR A 15 -68.83 55.48 -29.83
N VAL A 16 -68.30 56.64 -30.26
CA VAL A 16 -68.83 57.61 -31.26
C VAL A 16 -70.09 58.39 -30.86
N PHE A 17 -69.96 59.70 -30.66
CA PHE A 17 -70.62 60.76 -31.45
C PHE A 17 -70.16 62.15 -31.00
N ALA A 18 -70.37 63.09 -31.90
CA ALA A 18 -69.89 64.45 -31.98
C ALA A 18 -70.34 65.42 -30.87
N THR A 19 -69.58 66.52 -30.78
CA THR A 19 -70.03 67.92 -30.58
C THR A 19 -70.61 68.36 -29.22
N SER A 20 -69.81 69.19 -28.54
CA SER A 20 -70.11 70.55 -28.05
C SER A 20 -71.47 70.85 -27.39
N ALA A 21 -71.44 71.29 -26.13
CA ALA A 21 -72.15 72.47 -25.67
C ALA A 21 -71.72 72.87 -24.24
N LEU A 22 -71.83 74.16 -23.97
CA LEU A 22 -72.03 74.80 -22.64
C LEU A 22 -70.82 75.50 -21.99
N ALA A 23 -70.53 76.69 -22.53
CA ALA A 23 -70.53 77.93 -21.76
C ALA A 23 -70.68 79.06 -22.81
N GLY A 24 -71.84 79.66 -23.06
CA GLY A 24 -72.84 80.03 -22.07
C GLY A 24 -72.43 81.31 -21.35
N LEU A 25 -71.87 82.30 -22.05
CA LEU A 25 -71.97 83.70 -21.63
C LEU A 25 -71.83 84.63 -22.86
N THR A 26 -72.78 85.55 -22.97
CA THR A 26 -72.73 86.80 -23.74
C THR A 26 -72.82 86.73 -25.27
N ALA A 27 -74.03 86.45 -25.75
CA ALA A 27 -74.53 87.03 -26.99
C ALA A 27 -74.84 88.52 -26.75
N LEU A 28 -73.96 89.44 -27.15
CA LEU A 28 -74.34 90.82 -27.50
C LEU A 28 -73.18 91.58 -28.18
N PHE A 29 -72.73 91.20 -29.38
CA PHE A 29 -71.99 92.09 -30.30
C PHE A 29 -71.95 91.46 -31.71
N LEU A 30 -73.12 91.34 -32.34
CA LEU A 30 -73.24 91.19 -33.79
C LEU A 30 -73.42 92.58 -34.36
N LEU A 31 -72.56 92.94 -35.33
CA LEU A 31 -72.53 94.17 -36.18
C LEU A 31 -71.40 95.16 -35.88
N ILE A 32 -70.15 94.79 -36.21
CA ILE A 32 -69.07 95.74 -36.56
C ILE A 32 -68.32 95.19 -37.79
N PRO A 33 -68.00 96.00 -38.82
CA PRO A 33 -67.28 95.54 -40.01
C PRO A 33 -65.88 95.04 -39.65
N ALA A 34 -65.40 94.04 -40.39
CA ALA A 34 -64.02 93.56 -40.31
C ALA A 34 -63.03 94.69 -40.64
N GLY A 35 -62.48 95.32 -39.59
CA GLY A 35 -61.26 96.10 -39.70
C GLY A 35 -60.08 95.17 -39.93
N ALA A 36 -59.17 95.56 -40.82
CA ALA A 36 -57.95 94.82 -41.12
C ALA A 36 -57.24 94.38 -39.83
N ALA A 37 -56.88 93.09 -39.76
CA ALA A 37 -56.10 92.54 -38.67
C ALA A 37 -54.73 93.25 -38.62
N VAL A 38 -54.58 94.17 -37.68
CA VAL A 38 -53.29 94.70 -37.28
C VAL A 38 -52.57 93.57 -36.54
N ALA A 39 -51.39 93.18 -37.00
CA ALA A 39 -50.56 92.17 -36.36
C ALA A 39 -50.35 92.53 -34.88
N GLY A 40 -50.88 91.69 -33.98
CA GLY A 40 -50.71 91.86 -32.54
C GLY A 40 -49.22 91.79 -32.16
N THR A 41 -48.82 92.65 -31.23
CA THR A 41 -47.47 92.64 -30.66
C THR A 41 -47.20 91.28 -30.01
N ILE A 42 -46.23 90.54 -30.54
CA ILE A 42 -45.78 89.28 -29.95
C ILE A 42 -45.07 89.62 -28.63
N THR A 43 -45.70 89.34 -27.48
CA THR A 43 -45.19 89.67 -26.14
C THR A 43 -44.49 88.51 -25.43
N SER A 44 -44.56 87.30 -25.98
CA SER A 44 -43.91 86.10 -25.43
C SER A 44 -43.43 85.16 -26.53
N CYS A 45 -42.47 84.29 -26.20
CA CYS A 45 -41.90 83.31 -27.12
C CYS A 45 -42.96 82.36 -27.71
N SER A 46 -44.01 82.03 -26.93
CA SER A 46 -45.12 81.18 -27.37
C SER A 46 -45.95 81.81 -28.49
N GLY A 47 -45.91 83.14 -28.65
CA GLY A 47 -46.60 83.83 -29.73
C GLY A 47 -45.96 83.63 -31.12
N CYS A 48 -44.75 83.07 -31.19
CA CYS A 48 -44.11 82.72 -32.46
C CYS A 48 -44.09 81.20 -32.74
N HIS A 49 -43.67 80.40 -31.76
CA HIS A 49 -43.30 79.00 -32.01
C HIS A 49 -43.76 77.99 -30.94
N GLY A 50 -44.45 78.41 -29.88
CA GLY A 50 -44.71 77.57 -28.70
C GLY A 50 -43.49 77.48 -27.75
N MET A 51 -43.73 77.04 -26.50
CA MET A 51 -42.69 76.88 -25.46
C MET A 51 -42.84 75.53 -24.73
N PRO A 52 -42.11 74.47 -25.12
CA PRO A 52 -41.08 74.44 -26.17
C PRO A 52 -41.68 74.55 -27.58
N PRO A 53 -40.84 74.75 -28.62
CA PRO A 53 -41.35 74.80 -29.98
C PRO A 53 -42.15 73.56 -30.38
N GLU A 54 -43.25 73.74 -31.11
CA GLU A 54 -44.04 72.61 -31.60
C GLU A 54 -43.29 71.81 -32.66
N ASP A 55 -43.33 70.48 -32.55
CA ASP A 55 -42.69 69.59 -33.54
C ASP A 55 -43.67 69.27 -34.68
N ALA A 56 -43.22 69.45 -35.92
CA ALA A 56 -43.98 69.13 -37.13
C ALA A 56 -43.04 68.58 -38.21
N THR A 57 -43.54 67.85 -39.21
CA THR A 57 -42.67 67.29 -40.28
C THR A 57 -42.09 68.35 -41.23
N PHE A 58 -42.62 69.58 -41.18
CA PHE A 58 -42.20 70.74 -41.98
C PHE A 58 -42.44 72.02 -41.18
N ARG A 59 -42.00 73.18 -41.70
CA ARG A 59 -42.27 74.48 -41.08
C ARG A 59 -43.75 74.84 -41.23
N ASN A 60 -44.52 74.69 -40.18
CA ASN A 60 -45.93 75.06 -40.11
C ASN A 60 -46.05 76.52 -39.67
N ILE A 61 -46.43 77.40 -40.61
CA ILE A 61 -46.56 78.85 -40.37
C ILE A 61 -47.73 79.16 -39.42
N SER A 62 -48.75 78.29 -39.38
CA SER A 62 -49.98 78.48 -38.61
C SER A 62 -49.82 78.12 -37.14
N THR A 63 -49.01 77.10 -36.84
CA THR A 63 -48.79 76.64 -35.47
C THR A 63 -47.42 77.04 -34.92
N GLY A 64 -46.56 77.60 -35.78
CA GLY A 64 -45.17 77.88 -35.44
C GLY A 64 -44.30 76.62 -35.38
N GLY A 65 -44.84 75.44 -35.68
CA GLY A 65 -44.09 74.19 -35.58
C GLY A 65 -43.03 74.01 -36.67
N PHE A 66 -42.00 73.22 -36.39
CA PHE A 66 -40.96 72.88 -37.36
C PHE A 66 -40.37 71.47 -37.15
N ALA A 67 -39.62 70.99 -38.15
CA ALA A 67 -38.94 69.70 -38.12
C ALA A 67 -38.04 69.57 -36.88
N GLY A 68 -38.40 68.66 -35.99
CA GLY A 68 -37.68 68.44 -34.75
C GLY A 68 -38.37 67.46 -33.80
N ASN A 69 -37.82 67.39 -32.60
CA ASN A 69 -38.31 66.60 -31.47
C ASN A 69 -38.10 67.36 -30.14
N HIS A 70 -38.37 68.66 -30.10
CA HIS A 70 -38.29 69.50 -28.90
C HIS A 70 -39.18 68.98 -27.78
N GLY A 71 -40.38 68.50 -28.10
CA GLY A 71 -41.33 67.93 -27.15
C GLY A 71 -40.83 66.66 -26.46
N THR A 72 -39.81 65.99 -27.01
CA THR A 72 -39.14 64.85 -26.36
C THR A 72 -37.93 65.25 -25.53
N HIS A 73 -37.44 66.49 -25.66
CA HIS A 73 -36.24 66.99 -24.98
C HIS A 73 -36.55 68.05 -23.91
N VAL A 74 -37.72 68.68 -23.99
CA VAL A 74 -38.17 69.67 -23.01
C VAL A 74 -39.67 69.47 -22.80
N GLY A 75 -40.10 69.37 -21.54
CA GLY A 75 -41.52 69.30 -21.21
C GLY A 75 -42.20 70.67 -21.31
N ALA A 76 -43.47 70.71 -21.68
CA ALA A 76 -44.27 71.93 -21.60
C ALA A 76 -44.82 72.13 -20.16
N PRO A 77 -44.79 73.35 -19.60
CA PRO A 77 -44.24 74.58 -20.17
C PRO A 77 -42.71 74.69 -19.97
N ALA A 78 -41.98 75.10 -21.02
CA ALA A 78 -40.52 75.28 -20.96
C ALA A 78 -40.12 76.68 -20.47
N GLY A 79 -39.10 76.76 -19.61
CA GLY A 79 -38.50 78.02 -19.18
C GLY A 79 -37.33 78.46 -20.08
N ALA A 80 -36.95 79.74 -19.99
CA ALA A 80 -35.78 80.27 -20.69
C ALA A 80 -34.48 79.48 -20.40
N GLY A 81 -34.28 79.05 -19.15
CA GLY A 81 -33.13 78.26 -18.73
C GLY A 81 -33.08 76.82 -19.27
N ASP A 82 -34.18 76.28 -19.79
CA ASP A 82 -34.18 74.96 -20.44
C ASP A 82 -33.60 75.04 -21.86
N CYS A 83 -33.76 76.20 -22.50
CA CYS A 83 -33.30 76.45 -23.86
C CYS A 83 -31.79 76.72 -23.91
N THR A 84 -31.20 77.31 -22.86
CA THR A 84 -29.77 77.69 -22.82
C THR A 84 -28.83 76.48 -22.83
N ARG A 85 -29.34 75.29 -22.50
CA ARG A 85 -28.58 74.04 -22.55
C ARG A 85 -28.14 73.69 -23.98
N CYS A 86 -28.96 74.04 -24.98
CA CYS A 86 -28.71 73.74 -26.39
C CYS A 86 -28.44 75.00 -27.22
N HIS A 87 -28.99 76.14 -26.83
CA HIS A 87 -28.95 77.38 -27.59
C HIS A 87 -28.09 78.44 -26.92
N ASN A 88 -27.24 79.10 -27.70
CA ASN A 88 -26.40 80.21 -27.24
C ASN A 88 -27.14 81.54 -27.41
N ASN A 89 -28.17 81.81 -26.61
CA ASN A 89 -28.88 83.09 -26.67
C ASN A 89 -28.82 83.81 -25.32
N SER A 90 -28.12 84.95 -25.29
CA SER A 90 -27.99 85.83 -24.13
C SER A 90 -29.31 86.57 -23.88
N GLY A 91 -30.18 85.97 -23.08
CA GLY A 91 -31.28 86.67 -22.42
C GLY A 91 -32.63 86.65 -23.13
N TYR A 92 -32.80 85.88 -24.22
CA TYR A 92 -34.09 85.67 -24.92
C TYR A 92 -34.87 86.96 -25.20
N LEU A 93 -34.13 88.02 -25.54
CA LEU A 93 -34.68 89.31 -25.93
C LEU A 93 -35.19 89.24 -27.39
N ASN A 94 -35.97 90.25 -27.80
CA ASN A 94 -36.46 90.38 -29.19
C ASN A 94 -35.35 90.38 -30.26
N SER A 95 -34.09 90.59 -29.87
CA SER A 95 -32.89 90.45 -30.70
C SER A 95 -32.64 89.03 -31.22
N HIS A 96 -33.30 88.00 -30.68
CA HIS A 96 -33.30 86.64 -31.24
C HIS A 96 -33.87 86.59 -32.68
N ARG A 97 -34.66 87.58 -33.11
CA ARG A 97 -35.29 87.60 -34.45
C ARG A 97 -34.32 87.96 -35.59
N ASP A 98 -33.10 87.42 -35.56
CA ASP A 98 -32.03 87.66 -36.53
C ASP A 98 -32.01 86.65 -37.69
N GLY A 99 -33.04 85.78 -37.77
CA GLY A 99 -33.16 84.72 -38.77
C GLY A 99 -32.18 83.57 -38.54
N LYS A 100 -31.52 83.49 -37.37
CA LYS A 100 -30.57 82.44 -37.03
C LYS A 100 -31.05 81.61 -35.85
N ILE A 101 -30.76 80.33 -35.91
CA ILE A 101 -30.87 79.39 -34.79
C ILE A 101 -29.45 79.26 -34.24
N GLN A 102 -29.19 79.90 -33.09
CA GLN A 102 -27.89 79.86 -32.43
C GLN A 102 -27.80 78.63 -31.52
N LEU A 103 -26.67 77.93 -31.57
CA LEU A 103 -26.42 76.71 -30.80
C LEU A 103 -25.23 76.95 -29.87
N SER A 104 -25.27 76.33 -28.69
CA SER A 104 -24.13 76.36 -27.76
C SER A 104 -22.90 75.73 -28.41
N SER A 105 -21.74 76.38 -28.24
CA SER A 105 -20.46 75.82 -28.65
C SER A 105 -20.06 74.59 -27.82
N ASN A 106 -20.61 74.47 -26.61
CA ASN A 106 -20.57 73.26 -25.80
C ASN A 106 -21.94 72.99 -25.19
N ILE A 107 -22.74 72.17 -25.88
CA ILE A 107 -24.09 71.79 -25.45
C ILE A 107 -24.02 71.09 -24.09
N ASN A 108 -24.81 71.61 -23.14
CA ASN A 108 -24.94 71.12 -21.77
C ASN A 108 -23.61 70.92 -21.04
N THR A 109 -22.62 71.80 -21.31
CA THR A 109 -21.29 71.79 -20.67
C THR A 109 -20.66 70.40 -20.66
N SER A 110 -20.70 69.71 -21.80
CA SER A 110 -20.19 68.35 -21.92
C SER A 110 -18.69 68.28 -21.55
N PRO A 111 -18.26 67.28 -20.76
CA PRO A 111 -16.86 67.07 -20.40
C PRO A 111 -16.02 66.42 -21.51
N ALA A 112 -16.66 65.97 -22.59
CA ALA A 112 -15.97 65.35 -23.71
C ALA A 112 -14.93 66.29 -24.38
N PRO A 113 -13.76 65.78 -24.82
CA PRO A 113 -12.81 66.56 -25.59
C PRO A 113 -13.49 67.22 -26.81
N GLY A 114 -13.38 68.55 -26.92
CA GLY A 114 -14.03 69.34 -27.98
C GLY A 114 -15.48 69.78 -27.69
N GLY A 115 -16.03 69.44 -26.52
CA GLY A 115 -17.38 69.82 -26.09
C GLY A 115 -18.51 69.10 -26.84
N GLY A 116 -19.74 69.27 -26.36
CA GLY A 116 -20.95 68.77 -26.99
C GLY A 116 -21.33 69.64 -28.18
N GLN A 117 -21.52 69.02 -29.35
CA GLN A 117 -21.69 69.74 -30.62
C GLN A 117 -22.94 69.26 -31.35
N TYR A 118 -23.57 70.20 -32.07
CA TYR A 118 -24.56 69.88 -33.10
C TYR A 118 -23.89 69.95 -34.47
N LYS A 119 -23.97 68.87 -35.24
CA LYS A 119 -23.29 68.70 -36.53
C LYS A 119 -24.30 68.54 -37.65
N VAL A 120 -24.10 69.24 -38.75
CA VAL A 120 -24.87 69.02 -39.99
C VAL A 120 -23.92 68.55 -41.08
N SER A 121 -24.26 67.43 -41.71
CA SER A 121 -23.38 66.76 -42.69
C SER A 121 -21.96 66.51 -42.17
N GLY A 122 -21.84 66.20 -40.86
CA GLY A 122 -20.56 65.93 -40.19
C GLY A 122 -19.82 67.15 -39.64
N THR A 123 -20.22 68.37 -40.00
CA THR A 123 -19.54 69.61 -39.59
C THR A 123 -20.25 70.27 -38.41
N ALA A 124 -19.50 70.61 -37.35
CA ALA A 124 -20.03 71.33 -36.18
C ALA A 124 -20.41 72.77 -36.53
N ILE A 125 -21.55 73.23 -36.04
CA ILE A 125 -22.06 74.59 -36.29
C ILE A 125 -22.45 75.28 -34.98
N THR A 126 -22.23 76.59 -34.91
CA THR A 126 -22.65 77.44 -33.78
C THR A 126 -23.89 78.28 -34.11
N PHE A 127 -24.28 78.33 -35.38
CA PHE A 127 -25.55 78.91 -35.82
C PHE A 127 -26.01 78.29 -37.15
N ARG A 128 -27.29 78.43 -37.44
CA ARG A 128 -27.89 78.07 -38.74
C ARG A 128 -28.90 79.13 -39.17
N ASN A 129 -28.84 79.56 -40.43
CA ASN A 129 -29.87 80.42 -40.99
C ASN A 129 -31.18 79.63 -41.16
N GLN A 130 -32.31 80.25 -40.78
CA GLN A 130 -33.63 79.67 -40.98
C GLN A 130 -33.96 79.60 -42.48
N THR A 131 -34.33 78.42 -42.96
CA THR A 131 -34.73 78.18 -44.36
C THR A 131 -36.05 77.43 -44.40
N SER A 132 -36.76 77.49 -45.53
CA SER A 132 -38.01 76.76 -45.75
C SER A 132 -37.82 75.24 -45.85
N ILE A 133 -36.60 74.77 -46.12
CA ILE A 133 -36.23 73.34 -46.21
C ILE A 133 -35.09 73.07 -45.22
N PRO A 134 -35.38 72.90 -43.93
CA PRO A 134 -34.35 72.64 -42.93
C PRO A 134 -33.74 71.25 -43.16
N VAL A 135 -32.40 71.16 -43.14
CA VAL A 135 -31.66 69.89 -43.09
C VAL A 135 -31.27 69.62 -41.63
N PRO A 136 -31.90 68.66 -40.93
CA PRO A 136 -31.57 68.34 -39.55
C PRO A 136 -30.16 67.75 -39.42
N GLY A 137 -29.52 68.06 -38.29
CA GLY A 137 -28.20 67.56 -37.92
C GLY A 137 -28.28 66.46 -36.86
N ALA A 138 -27.14 66.04 -36.36
CA ALA A 138 -27.01 65.11 -35.25
C ALA A 138 -26.15 65.73 -34.14
N CYS A 139 -26.41 65.34 -32.90
CA CYS A 139 -25.54 65.68 -31.77
C CYS A 139 -24.34 64.72 -31.74
N SER A 140 -23.18 65.23 -31.33
CA SER A 140 -21.94 64.49 -31.10
C SER A 140 -21.33 64.97 -29.79
N ASN A 141 -20.77 64.05 -29.00
CA ASN A 141 -20.06 64.37 -27.75
C ASN A 141 -20.94 65.07 -26.70
N VAL A 142 -22.26 65.04 -26.83
CA VAL A 142 -23.19 65.64 -25.84
C VAL A 142 -23.39 64.66 -24.69
N ASN A 143 -23.13 65.09 -23.45
CA ASN A 143 -23.27 64.26 -22.25
C ASN A 143 -24.68 63.67 -22.07
N CYS A 144 -25.74 64.40 -22.47
CA CYS A 144 -27.11 63.89 -22.51
C CYS A 144 -27.24 62.58 -23.31
N HIS A 145 -26.45 62.41 -24.37
CA HIS A 145 -26.50 61.21 -25.21
C HIS A 145 -25.28 60.30 -25.00
N PHE A 146 -24.73 60.28 -23.78
CA PHE A 146 -23.56 59.48 -23.41
C PHE A 146 -22.37 59.69 -24.37
N GLU A 147 -22.25 60.91 -24.89
CA GLU A 147 -21.18 61.30 -25.82
C GLU A 147 -21.19 60.53 -27.16
N ALA A 148 -22.23 59.73 -27.39
CA ALA A 148 -22.45 59.05 -28.66
C ALA A 148 -22.93 60.03 -29.73
N THR A 149 -22.73 59.66 -30.99
CA THR A 149 -23.39 60.34 -32.11
C THR A 149 -24.86 59.95 -32.13
N THR A 150 -25.75 60.93 -32.10
CA THR A 150 -27.20 60.67 -32.12
C THR A 150 -27.69 60.40 -33.55
N PRO A 151 -28.90 59.83 -33.70
CA PRO A 151 -29.66 59.99 -34.94
C PRO A 151 -29.88 61.47 -35.29
N SER A 152 -30.27 61.73 -36.53
CA SER A 152 -30.65 63.08 -36.97
C SER A 152 -31.81 63.61 -36.13
N TRP A 153 -31.75 64.90 -35.78
CA TRP A 153 -32.79 65.64 -35.07
C TRP A 153 -34.14 65.48 -35.77
N GLY A 154 -35.20 65.20 -35.01
CA GLY A 154 -36.51 64.83 -35.54
C GLY A 154 -36.73 63.33 -35.80
N SER A 155 -35.75 62.46 -35.50
CA SER A 155 -35.97 61.01 -35.50
C SER A 155 -36.93 60.57 -34.37
N PRO A 156 -37.61 59.41 -34.51
CA PRO A 156 -38.49 58.86 -33.47
C PRO A 156 -37.80 58.67 -32.11
N ALA A 157 -38.56 58.84 -31.03
CA ALA A 157 -38.08 58.64 -29.66
C ALA A 157 -37.74 57.17 -29.37
N PHE A 158 -36.72 56.94 -28.54
CA PHE A 158 -36.37 55.61 -28.05
C PHE A 158 -37.42 55.07 -27.07
N THR A 159 -37.64 53.75 -27.10
CA THR A 159 -38.64 53.05 -26.30
C THR A 159 -37.98 52.16 -25.24
N SER A 160 -38.40 52.29 -23.98
CA SER A 160 -37.98 51.40 -22.90
C SER A 160 -38.89 50.15 -22.87
N PRO A 161 -38.35 48.92 -22.73
CA PRO A 161 -36.93 48.56 -22.57
C PRO A 161 -36.22 48.19 -23.89
N ALA A 162 -36.90 48.24 -25.03
CA ALA A 162 -36.42 47.70 -26.31
C ALA A 162 -35.12 48.37 -26.82
N ASP A 163 -34.96 49.66 -26.53
CA ASP A 163 -33.84 50.48 -27.03
C ASP A 163 -32.75 50.77 -25.99
N CYS A 164 -32.72 50.07 -24.84
CA CYS A 164 -31.68 50.26 -23.82
C CYS A 164 -30.26 50.06 -24.39
N ASN A 165 -30.12 49.16 -25.36
CA ASN A 165 -28.85 48.89 -26.04
C ASN A 165 -28.32 50.07 -26.87
N LYS A 166 -29.18 51.03 -27.25
CA LYS A 166 -28.80 52.21 -28.04
C LYS A 166 -27.93 53.18 -27.24
N CYS A 167 -28.07 53.21 -25.91
CA CYS A 167 -27.27 54.06 -25.03
C CYS A 167 -26.26 53.24 -24.20
N HIS A 168 -26.66 52.06 -23.71
CA HIS A 168 -25.85 51.33 -22.73
C HIS A 168 -25.12 50.12 -23.32
N GLY A 169 -25.54 49.55 -24.45
CA GLY A 169 -25.30 48.13 -24.79
C GLY A 169 -26.21 47.20 -23.95
N ALA A 170 -26.49 45.98 -24.42
CA ALA A 170 -27.33 45.02 -23.67
C ALA A 170 -26.73 43.59 -23.68
N PRO A 171 -26.11 43.12 -22.57
CA PRO A 171 -25.83 43.89 -21.34
C PRO A 171 -24.88 45.05 -21.63
N PRO A 172 -24.79 46.08 -20.76
CA PRO A 172 -23.99 47.24 -21.08
C PRO A 172 -22.56 46.89 -21.48
N ASN A 173 -22.19 47.19 -22.72
CA ASN A 173 -20.87 46.88 -23.25
C ASN A 173 -19.89 47.85 -22.59
N GLY A 174 -19.05 47.34 -21.68
CA GLY A 174 -18.02 48.13 -20.99
C GLY A 174 -16.89 48.59 -21.91
N GLY A 175 -17.21 49.38 -22.94
CA GLY A 175 -16.24 50.11 -23.75
C GLY A 175 -15.48 51.18 -22.97
N THR A 176 -14.51 51.83 -23.64
CA THR A 176 -13.19 52.33 -23.17
C THR A 176 -13.11 53.39 -22.06
N SER A 177 -13.87 53.24 -20.98
CA SER A 177 -13.37 53.39 -19.61
C SER A 177 -14.22 52.64 -18.56
N GLY A 178 -15.16 51.77 -18.98
CA GLY A 178 -16.09 51.01 -18.13
C GLY A 178 -15.72 49.55 -17.81
N ALA A 179 -14.49 49.13 -18.18
CA ALA A 179 -13.93 47.78 -18.20
C ALA A 179 -14.93 46.62 -18.48
N ALA A 180 -15.10 46.32 -19.77
CA ALA A 180 -15.76 45.13 -20.30
C ALA A 180 -15.40 43.86 -19.50
N GLY A 181 -16.41 43.18 -18.95
CA GLY A 181 -16.24 41.87 -18.32
C GLY A 181 -17.14 41.61 -17.12
N SER A 182 -17.29 42.57 -16.19
CA SER A 182 -18.08 42.35 -14.97
C SER A 182 -19.57 42.15 -15.25
N HIS A 183 -20.17 42.93 -16.15
CA HIS A 183 -21.55 42.68 -16.59
C HIS A 183 -21.68 41.32 -17.27
N ALA A 184 -20.75 40.95 -18.15
CA ALA A 184 -20.77 39.64 -18.82
C ALA A 184 -20.71 38.47 -17.81
N ARG A 185 -19.96 38.61 -16.70
CA ARG A 185 -19.95 37.62 -15.63
C ARG A 185 -21.27 37.54 -14.86
N HIS A 186 -21.90 38.67 -14.58
CA HIS A 186 -23.21 38.65 -13.92
C HIS A 186 -24.31 38.12 -14.86
N ASP A 187 -24.23 38.40 -16.16
CA ASP A 187 -25.16 37.91 -17.18
C ASP A 187 -25.15 36.37 -17.30
N GLN A 188 -24.02 35.70 -16.99
CA GLN A 188 -23.96 34.24 -16.86
C GLN A 188 -24.90 33.67 -15.77
N TYR A 189 -25.20 34.45 -14.72
CA TYR A 189 -26.09 34.06 -13.62
C TYR A 189 -27.46 34.73 -13.70
N TYR A 190 -27.53 35.90 -14.33
CA TYR A 190 -28.70 36.77 -14.37
C TYR A 190 -28.93 37.32 -15.79
N ALA A 191 -29.24 36.44 -16.73
CA ALA A 191 -29.34 36.77 -18.15
C ALA A 191 -30.52 37.70 -18.49
N GLY A 192 -30.28 38.70 -19.33
CA GLY A 192 -31.33 39.53 -19.95
C GLY A 192 -31.75 40.77 -19.16
N ALA A 193 -32.35 41.74 -19.87
CA ALA A 193 -32.55 43.12 -19.36
C ALA A 193 -33.44 43.24 -18.11
N ALA A 194 -34.37 42.30 -17.88
CA ALA A 194 -35.19 42.28 -16.67
C ALA A 194 -34.35 42.09 -15.39
N ASN A 195 -33.17 41.48 -15.50
CA ASN A 195 -32.29 41.23 -14.37
C ASN A 195 -31.42 42.43 -13.98
N CYS A 196 -31.38 43.51 -14.77
CA CYS A 196 -30.71 44.75 -14.38
C CYS A 196 -31.23 45.28 -13.04
N GLN A 197 -32.53 45.07 -12.76
CA GLN A 197 -33.19 45.49 -11.52
C GLN A 197 -32.64 44.80 -10.25
N LYS A 198 -31.84 43.73 -10.40
CA LYS A 198 -31.14 43.10 -9.27
C LYS A 198 -30.07 44.00 -8.66
N CYS A 199 -29.54 44.94 -9.45
CA CYS A 199 -28.53 45.90 -9.03
C CYS A 199 -28.95 47.36 -9.30
N HIS A 200 -29.81 47.61 -10.29
CA HIS A 200 -30.20 48.95 -10.73
C HIS A 200 -31.73 49.13 -10.66
N SER A 201 -32.23 49.64 -9.53
CA SER A 201 -33.67 49.70 -9.27
C SER A 201 -34.48 50.69 -10.14
N ASN A 202 -33.84 51.57 -10.92
CA ASN A 202 -34.50 52.57 -11.78
C ASN A 202 -34.69 52.15 -13.25
N ASN A 203 -34.48 50.88 -13.61
CA ASN A 203 -34.48 50.45 -15.02
C ASN A 203 -35.88 50.09 -15.57
N ALA A 204 -36.91 50.91 -15.30
CA ALA A 204 -38.28 50.69 -15.79
C ALA A 204 -38.78 51.80 -16.74
N THR A 205 -38.19 52.99 -16.68
CA THR A 205 -38.59 54.16 -17.48
C THR A 205 -37.35 54.97 -17.88
N PHE A 206 -37.37 55.59 -19.06
CA PHE A 206 -36.32 56.52 -19.47
C PHE A 206 -36.32 57.73 -18.50
N GLN A 207 -35.26 57.90 -17.71
CA GLN A 207 -35.08 59.09 -16.88
C GLN A 207 -34.33 60.14 -17.69
N HIS A 208 -34.92 61.33 -17.80
CA HIS A 208 -34.52 62.43 -18.69
C HIS A 208 -33.00 62.68 -18.72
N ALA A 209 -32.46 62.88 -19.91
CA ALA A 209 -31.03 62.81 -20.18
C ALA A 209 -30.25 64.08 -19.76
N THR A 210 -30.96 65.16 -19.43
CA THR A 210 -30.39 66.46 -19.02
C THR A 210 -29.58 66.41 -17.72
N SER A 211 -29.60 65.28 -16.99
CA SER A 211 -28.82 65.06 -15.77
C SER A 211 -27.66 64.07 -15.95
N ALA A 212 -27.36 63.63 -17.18
CA ALA A 212 -26.24 62.71 -17.43
C ALA A 212 -24.90 63.37 -17.03
N GLY A 213 -24.12 62.68 -16.20
CA GLY A 213 -22.90 63.22 -15.56
C GLY A 213 -23.14 64.04 -14.29
N HIS A 214 -24.40 64.30 -13.93
CA HIS A 214 -24.80 65.09 -12.74
C HIS A 214 -25.77 64.36 -11.81
N ARG A 215 -26.23 63.17 -12.18
CA ARG A 215 -26.97 62.24 -11.31
C ARG A 215 -26.15 60.98 -11.05
N ASN A 216 -26.25 60.45 -9.83
CA ASN A 216 -25.64 59.17 -9.48
C ASN A 216 -26.35 58.00 -10.17
N LEU A 217 -25.59 56.98 -10.58
CA LEU A 217 -26.08 55.64 -10.87
C LEU A 217 -26.83 55.13 -9.65
N ASN A 218 -28.04 54.64 -9.86
CA ASN A 218 -28.77 53.98 -8.79
C ASN A 218 -28.29 52.53 -8.68
N ILE A 219 -27.52 52.23 -7.63
CA ILE A 219 -27.08 50.88 -7.29
C ILE A 219 -27.74 50.47 -5.99
N SER A 220 -28.53 49.40 -6.02
CA SER A 220 -29.26 48.85 -4.86
C SER A 220 -29.29 47.33 -4.91
N PHE A 221 -29.05 46.70 -3.75
CA PHE A 221 -29.08 45.25 -3.58
C PHE A 221 -30.34 44.78 -2.86
N ALA A 222 -31.45 45.53 -3.00
CA ALA A 222 -32.73 45.21 -2.39
C ALA A 222 -33.35 43.90 -2.91
N ALA A 223 -33.05 43.53 -4.16
CA ALA A 223 -33.58 42.33 -4.77
C ALA A 223 -32.98 41.04 -4.18
N ALA A 224 -33.73 39.94 -4.30
CA ALA A 224 -33.20 38.61 -4.03
C ALA A 224 -32.02 38.29 -4.99
N PRO A 225 -30.94 37.65 -4.50
CA PRO A 225 -30.84 36.96 -3.21
C PRO A 225 -30.35 37.81 -2.02
N ASN A 226 -29.98 39.07 -2.23
CA ASN A 226 -29.32 39.91 -1.23
C ASN A 226 -30.30 40.59 -0.25
N ASN A 227 -31.56 40.83 -0.66
CA ASN A 227 -32.64 41.30 0.20
C ASN A 227 -32.28 42.54 1.04
N GLY A 228 -31.57 43.50 0.43
CA GLY A 228 -31.14 44.75 1.08
C GLY A 228 -29.75 44.68 1.73
N SER A 229 -29.08 43.52 1.71
CA SER A 229 -27.70 43.38 2.16
C SER A 229 -26.71 43.83 1.07
N GLY A 230 -25.66 44.53 1.49
CA GLY A 230 -24.50 44.82 0.66
C GLY A 230 -24.32 46.28 0.29
N ALA A 231 -23.13 46.62 -0.18
CA ALA A 231 -22.76 47.99 -0.54
C ALA A 231 -21.79 48.01 -1.72
N TYR A 232 -21.83 49.12 -2.47
CA TYR A 232 -20.84 49.47 -3.49
C TYR A 232 -20.13 50.75 -3.04
N SER A 233 -18.81 50.75 -3.04
CA SER A 233 -18.00 51.86 -2.50
C SER A 233 -17.54 52.87 -3.55
N GLY A 234 -17.85 52.65 -4.83
CA GLY A 234 -17.30 53.45 -5.92
C GLY A 234 -18.09 54.72 -6.16
N ALA A 235 -17.51 55.62 -6.94
CA ALA A 235 -18.24 56.76 -7.44
C ALA A 235 -19.40 56.29 -8.34
N LEU A 236 -20.46 57.10 -8.37
CA LEU A 236 -21.70 56.79 -9.08
C LEU A 236 -21.99 57.81 -10.18
N ASN A 237 -21.19 58.86 -10.31
CA ASN A 237 -21.38 59.96 -11.26
C ASN A 237 -20.28 60.07 -12.31
N ASP A 238 -19.42 59.05 -12.39
CA ASP A 238 -18.26 58.90 -13.27
C ASP A 238 -18.50 57.76 -14.28
N TYR A 239 -19.53 57.92 -15.12
CA TYR A 239 -19.96 56.89 -16.08
C TYR A 239 -19.98 57.38 -17.53
N LEU A 240 -19.58 58.62 -17.79
CA LEU A 240 -19.45 59.13 -19.15
C LEU A 240 -18.14 58.64 -19.77
N PRO A 241 -18.11 58.32 -21.08
CA PRO A 241 -16.90 57.83 -21.75
C PRO A 241 -15.68 58.74 -21.60
N SER A 242 -15.86 60.07 -21.56
CA SER A 242 -14.76 61.03 -21.38
C SER A 242 -14.26 61.18 -19.96
N GLN A 243 -14.94 60.58 -18.97
CA GLN A 243 -14.54 60.63 -17.57
C GLN A 243 -13.57 59.50 -17.24
N THR A 244 -12.71 59.76 -16.26
CA THR A 244 -11.90 58.70 -15.63
C THR A 244 -12.76 57.99 -14.60
N ASN A 245 -13.19 56.77 -14.91
CA ASN A 245 -14.09 56.01 -14.02
C ASN A 245 -13.28 55.30 -12.92
N ALA A 246 -13.63 55.55 -11.66
CA ALA A 246 -13.03 54.94 -10.48
C ALA A 246 -13.95 53.86 -9.91
N PHE A 247 -13.64 52.59 -10.20
CA PHE A 247 -14.46 51.47 -9.74
C PHE A 247 -14.32 51.20 -8.25
N GLY A 248 -15.47 50.92 -7.63
CA GLY A 248 -15.58 50.56 -6.22
C GLY A 248 -15.52 49.06 -5.96
N THR A 249 -15.54 48.75 -4.67
CA THR A 249 -15.64 47.38 -4.16
C THR A 249 -17.07 47.02 -3.83
N CYS A 250 -17.41 45.73 -3.95
CA CYS A 250 -18.70 45.19 -3.55
C CYS A 250 -18.54 44.34 -2.28
N THR A 251 -19.25 44.68 -1.20
CA THR A 251 -19.13 44.00 0.11
C THR A 251 -20.47 43.53 0.65
N ASN A 252 -20.44 42.55 1.57
CA ASN A 252 -21.62 42.02 2.28
C ASN A 252 -22.76 41.53 1.35
N LEU A 253 -22.40 40.85 0.26
CA LEU A 253 -23.31 40.25 -0.71
C LEU A 253 -23.23 38.73 -0.67
N TYR A 254 -24.34 38.05 -0.97
CA TYR A 254 -24.41 36.59 -0.99
C TYR A 254 -23.48 35.97 -2.04
N CYS A 255 -23.58 36.40 -3.31
CA CYS A 255 -22.79 35.83 -4.41
C CYS A 255 -21.29 36.11 -4.29
N HIS A 256 -20.90 37.17 -3.56
CA HIS A 256 -19.49 37.53 -3.33
C HIS A 256 -18.99 37.05 -1.95
N SER A 257 -19.73 36.16 -1.30
CA SER A 257 -19.36 35.61 0.00
C SER A 257 -18.56 34.32 -0.11
N ASN A 258 -18.05 33.85 1.02
CA ASN A 258 -17.45 32.55 1.19
C ASN A 258 -18.47 31.39 1.27
N GLY A 259 -19.77 31.65 1.07
CA GLY A 259 -20.83 30.65 1.05
C GLY A 259 -21.17 30.01 2.40
N LEU A 260 -20.61 30.50 3.51
CA LEU A 260 -20.79 29.89 4.84
C LEU A 260 -22.12 30.25 5.53
N LYS A 261 -22.90 31.17 4.94
CA LYS A 261 -24.18 31.64 5.49
C LYS A 261 -25.25 31.73 4.41
N ALA A 262 -26.50 31.43 4.76
CA ALA A 262 -27.64 31.57 3.87
C ALA A 262 -28.27 32.98 3.89
N MET A 263 -28.09 33.74 4.99
CA MET A 263 -28.66 35.08 5.16
C MET A 263 -27.76 35.96 6.05
N GLY A 264 -27.54 37.21 5.61
CA GLY A 264 -26.96 38.32 6.38
C GLY A 264 -25.51 38.15 6.86
N ASN A 265 -24.82 39.27 7.03
CA ASN A 265 -23.44 39.32 7.55
C ASN A 265 -22.50 38.37 6.77
N PHE A 266 -22.47 38.58 5.45
CA PHE A 266 -21.69 37.79 4.51
C PHE A 266 -20.21 38.20 4.59
N SER A 267 -19.33 37.21 4.75
CA SER A 267 -17.89 37.41 4.74
C SER A 267 -17.33 37.00 3.38
N THR A 268 -16.38 37.79 2.88
CA THR A 268 -15.66 37.54 1.62
C THR A 268 -14.28 36.94 1.92
N VAL A 269 -13.76 36.10 1.03
CA VAL A 269 -12.33 35.72 1.07
C VAL A 269 -11.51 36.76 0.33
N THR A 270 -11.97 37.13 -0.86
CA THR A 270 -11.43 38.25 -1.64
C THR A 270 -12.56 39.24 -1.87
N THR A 271 -12.34 40.50 -1.50
CA THR A 271 -13.32 41.56 -1.78
C THR A 271 -13.23 41.91 -3.27
N PRO A 272 -14.30 41.69 -4.06
CA PRO A 272 -14.27 42.00 -5.48
C PRO A 272 -14.35 43.51 -5.71
N THR A 273 -13.48 43.99 -6.60
CA THR A 273 -13.53 45.34 -7.18
C THR A 273 -14.21 45.25 -8.54
N TRP A 274 -15.16 46.14 -8.82
CA TRP A 274 -15.81 46.19 -10.13
C TRP A 274 -14.79 46.46 -11.23
N GLY A 275 -14.97 45.85 -12.41
CA GLY A 275 -14.02 45.93 -13.51
C GLY A 275 -12.78 45.04 -13.37
N THR A 276 -12.57 44.37 -12.22
CA THR A 276 -11.44 43.46 -12.00
C THR A 276 -11.92 42.00 -11.97
N PRO A 277 -11.29 41.07 -12.72
CA PRO A 277 -11.64 39.66 -12.63
C PRO A 277 -11.20 39.08 -11.28
N LEU A 278 -12.06 38.27 -10.67
CA LEU A 278 -11.66 37.39 -9.56
C LEU A 278 -10.74 36.27 -10.09
N PRO A 279 -9.93 35.64 -9.22
CA PRO A 279 -9.21 34.41 -9.55
C PRO A 279 -10.12 33.41 -10.27
N ALA A 280 -9.62 32.82 -11.36
CA ALA A 280 -10.42 31.90 -12.19
C ALA A 280 -10.74 30.56 -11.50
N ASN A 281 -10.13 30.29 -10.34
CA ASN A 281 -10.40 29.13 -9.51
C ASN A 281 -11.37 29.49 -8.37
N CYS A 282 -11.64 28.54 -7.48
CA CYS A 282 -12.60 28.77 -6.39
C CYS A 282 -12.15 29.85 -5.38
N THR A 283 -10.85 30.15 -5.30
CA THR A 283 -10.26 31.02 -4.24
C THR A 283 -10.66 32.47 -4.37
N GLY A 284 -11.29 32.87 -5.48
CA GLY A 284 -11.93 34.18 -5.60
C GLY A 284 -13.08 34.38 -4.62
N CYS A 285 -13.75 33.30 -4.18
CA CYS A 285 -14.86 33.37 -3.24
C CYS A 285 -14.62 32.54 -1.97
N HIS A 286 -14.12 31.31 -2.10
CA HIS A 286 -13.88 30.40 -0.98
C HIS A 286 -12.60 29.58 -1.16
N LYS A 287 -12.01 29.11 -0.06
CA LYS A 287 -10.81 28.24 -0.08
C LYS A 287 -11.02 27.00 -0.98
N SER A 288 -9.93 26.38 -1.44
CA SER A 288 -9.97 25.28 -2.40
C SER A 288 -9.08 24.09 -1.98
N ASN A 289 -8.54 23.33 -2.93
CA ASN A 289 -7.71 22.15 -2.71
C ASN A 289 -6.21 22.49 -2.53
N ASN A 290 -5.38 21.45 -2.39
CA ASN A 290 -3.93 21.57 -2.24
C ASN A 290 -3.24 22.45 -3.30
N ALA A 291 -3.66 22.33 -4.56
CA ALA A 291 -3.05 23.05 -5.69
C ALA A 291 -3.29 24.57 -5.62
N SER A 292 -4.29 25.03 -4.87
CA SER A 292 -4.60 26.46 -4.76
C SER A 292 -3.73 27.22 -3.75
N GLY A 293 -2.89 26.52 -2.96
CA GLY A 293 -2.13 27.09 -1.84
C GLY A 293 -2.97 27.56 -0.64
N THR A 294 -4.29 27.61 -0.78
CA THR A 294 -5.26 28.11 0.21
C THR A 294 -6.29 27.04 0.52
N ILE A 295 -5.82 26.04 1.28
CA ILE A 295 -6.54 24.78 1.51
C ILE A 295 -7.76 24.98 2.41
N MET A 296 -8.89 24.40 2.01
CA MET A 296 -10.11 24.40 2.80
C MET A 296 -9.95 23.60 4.10
N ALA A 297 -10.36 24.19 5.22
CA ALA A 297 -10.21 23.61 6.56
C ALA A 297 -11.54 23.38 7.30
N SER A 298 -12.69 23.70 6.68
CA SER A 298 -14.00 23.47 7.29
C SER A 298 -14.30 21.98 7.42
N GLY A 299 -14.81 21.55 8.59
CA GLY A 299 -15.12 20.15 8.85
C GLY A 299 -13.91 19.23 8.62
N SER A 300 -14.07 18.21 7.77
CA SER A 300 -13.00 17.25 7.43
C SER A 300 -12.30 17.53 6.09
N HIS A 301 -12.50 18.70 5.46
CA HIS A 301 -11.89 19.00 4.15
C HIS A 301 -10.36 18.87 4.17
N SER A 302 -9.70 19.35 5.23
CA SER A 302 -8.24 19.28 5.36
C SER A 302 -7.67 17.86 5.34
N ARG A 303 -8.49 16.83 5.57
CA ARG A 303 -8.08 15.41 5.44
C ARG A 303 -8.26 14.88 4.02
N HIS A 304 -9.17 15.47 3.24
CA HIS A 304 -9.55 14.99 1.92
C HIS A 304 -8.87 15.77 0.80
N VAL A 305 -8.65 17.07 0.95
CA VAL A 305 -8.14 17.93 -0.14
C VAL A 305 -6.70 18.40 0.06
N ASN A 306 -6.00 17.89 1.08
CA ASN A 306 -4.63 18.26 1.43
C ASN A 306 -3.66 17.09 1.19
N ALA A 307 -2.74 17.26 0.24
CA ALA A 307 -1.75 16.24 -0.09
C ALA A 307 -0.76 15.98 1.06
N ALA A 308 -0.46 16.99 1.87
CA ALA A 308 0.44 16.86 3.02
C ALA A 308 -0.13 16.02 4.17
N LYS A 309 -1.42 15.64 4.11
CA LYS A 309 -2.03 14.73 5.08
C LYS A 309 -2.17 13.31 4.53
N PHE A 310 -2.60 13.15 3.29
CA PHE A 310 -2.72 11.83 2.63
C PHE A 310 -2.64 11.96 1.10
N TYR A 311 -3.74 12.34 0.46
CA TYR A 311 -3.90 12.48 -0.99
C TYR A 311 -4.96 13.55 -1.25
N THR A 312 -4.95 14.18 -2.43
CA THR A 312 -5.95 15.19 -2.80
C THR A 312 -7.12 14.54 -3.52
N ILE A 313 -8.23 14.36 -2.80
CA ILE A 313 -9.52 13.92 -3.34
C ILE A 313 -10.19 15.11 -4.05
N GLY A 314 -10.61 14.89 -5.29
CA GLY A 314 -11.36 15.85 -6.09
C GLY A 314 -12.73 16.19 -5.49
N CYS A 315 -13.13 17.45 -5.60
CA CYS A 315 -14.39 17.97 -5.03
C CYS A 315 -15.60 17.25 -5.61
N GLU A 316 -15.56 16.91 -6.90
CA GLU A 316 -16.60 16.23 -7.65
C GLU A 316 -16.94 14.85 -7.08
N LYS A 317 -16.03 14.23 -6.31
CA LYS A 317 -16.30 12.95 -5.67
C LYS A 317 -17.47 13.02 -4.68
N CYS A 318 -17.65 14.17 -4.02
CA CYS A 318 -18.70 14.42 -3.01
C CYS A 318 -19.67 15.53 -3.40
N HIS A 319 -19.29 16.41 -4.32
CA HIS A 319 -20.06 17.56 -4.78
C HIS A 319 -20.35 17.45 -6.30
N ALA A 320 -20.65 16.25 -6.78
CA ALA A 320 -20.84 15.96 -8.21
C ALA A 320 -22.00 16.72 -8.88
N ALA A 321 -22.90 17.31 -8.08
CA ALA A 321 -23.95 18.21 -8.58
C ALA A 321 -23.39 19.61 -8.88
N THR A 322 -22.38 20.05 -8.12
CA THR A 322 -21.90 21.43 -8.13
C THR A 322 -20.65 21.60 -8.99
N VAL A 323 -19.76 20.61 -9.01
CA VAL A 323 -18.44 20.71 -9.65
C VAL A 323 -18.10 19.43 -10.39
N ASN A 324 -17.43 19.56 -11.54
CA ASN A 324 -16.93 18.44 -12.33
C ASN A 324 -15.45 18.14 -12.04
N SER A 325 -14.89 17.13 -12.70
CA SER A 325 -13.50 16.71 -12.51
C SER A 325 -12.44 17.74 -12.93
N THR A 326 -12.80 18.73 -13.75
CA THR A 326 -11.89 19.82 -14.14
C THR A 326 -12.00 21.04 -13.21
N MET A 327 -12.66 20.88 -12.06
CA MET A 327 -12.94 21.96 -11.10
C MET A 327 -13.81 23.11 -11.68
N ALA A 328 -14.55 22.84 -12.76
CA ALA A 328 -15.54 23.78 -13.30
C ALA A 328 -16.90 23.57 -12.63
N ILE A 329 -17.65 24.66 -12.46
CA ILE A 329 -19.01 24.61 -11.93
C ILE A 329 -19.88 23.84 -12.92
N ALA A 330 -20.43 22.70 -12.49
CA ALA A 330 -21.22 21.81 -13.33
C ALA A 330 -22.66 22.32 -13.50
N ASP A 331 -23.23 22.88 -12.45
CA ASP A 331 -24.57 23.47 -12.45
C ASP A 331 -24.58 24.71 -11.55
N THR A 332 -24.76 25.87 -12.18
CA THR A 332 -24.78 27.16 -11.49
C THR A 332 -26.00 27.29 -10.57
N SER A 333 -27.12 26.63 -10.88
CA SER A 333 -28.34 26.71 -10.08
C SER A 333 -28.14 26.12 -8.69
N VAL A 334 -27.39 25.02 -8.55
CA VAL A 334 -27.06 24.42 -7.26
C VAL A 334 -25.81 25.02 -6.62
N HIS A 335 -24.95 25.71 -7.37
CA HIS A 335 -23.80 26.43 -6.79
C HIS A 335 -24.26 27.64 -5.96
N VAL A 336 -25.29 28.36 -6.41
CA VAL A 336 -25.79 29.59 -5.77
C VAL A 336 -27.20 29.47 -5.16
N ASN A 337 -27.61 28.27 -4.70
CA ASN A 337 -28.94 28.03 -4.10
C ASN A 337 -29.01 28.25 -2.57
N LYS A 338 -27.99 28.83 -1.95
CA LYS A 338 -27.85 29.03 -0.49
C LYS A 338 -27.75 27.73 0.32
N LYS A 339 -27.47 26.59 -0.30
CA LYS A 339 -27.31 25.28 0.37
C LYS A 339 -25.91 24.72 0.18
N VAL A 340 -25.51 23.82 1.07
CA VAL A 340 -24.39 22.90 0.85
C VAL A 340 -24.98 21.65 0.19
N ASN A 341 -24.72 21.49 -1.10
CA ASN A 341 -25.24 20.38 -1.91
C ASN A 341 -24.21 19.24 -1.95
N ILE A 342 -24.60 18.07 -1.46
CA ILE A 342 -23.77 16.87 -1.38
C ILE A 342 -24.36 15.86 -2.35
N LYS A 343 -23.55 15.43 -3.32
CA LYS A 343 -23.88 14.38 -4.28
C LYS A 343 -22.63 13.56 -4.54
N PHE A 344 -22.61 12.34 -4.02
CA PHE A 344 -21.49 11.45 -4.29
C PHE A 344 -21.49 11.03 -5.77
N ASN A 345 -20.30 10.95 -6.35
CA ASN A 345 -20.15 10.57 -7.75
C ASN A 345 -20.32 9.04 -7.91
N SER A 346 -21.34 8.63 -8.68
CA SER A 346 -21.68 7.23 -8.94
C SER A 346 -20.63 6.45 -9.76
N LEU A 347 -19.72 7.16 -10.42
CA LEU A 347 -18.61 6.58 -11.20
C LEU A 347 -17.32 6.43 -10.39
N THR A 348 -17.38 6.64 -9.07
CA THR A 348 -16.21 6.59 -8.18
C THR A 348 -16.43 5.59 -7.04
N THR A 349 -15.40 5.39 -6.21
CA THR A 349 -15.49 4.58 -4.99
C THR A 349 -16.42 5.17 -3.92
N ALA A 350 -17.04 6.34 -4.14
CA ALA A 350 -18.08 6.90 -3.28
C ALA A 350 -19.52 6.57 -3.75
N THR A 351 -19.67 5.69 -4.74
CA THR A 351 -20.99 5.29 -5.26
C THR A 351 -21.93 4.83 -4.14
N ASN A 352 -23.21 5.19 -4.26
CA ASN A 352 -24.26 4.92 -3.25
C ASN A 352 -24.02 5.51 -1.85
N GLY A 353 -23.06 6.43 -1.71
CA GLY A 353 -22.82 7.11 -0.44
C GLY A 353 -24.04 7.90 0.04
N THR A 354 -24.24 7.91 1.35
CA THR A 354 -25.28 8.71 2.03
C THR A 354 -24.66 9.69 3.01
N TYR A 355 -25.35 10.79 3.30
CA TYR A 355 -24.91 11.78 4.28
C TYR A 355 -25.99 11.97 5.35
N GLY A 356 -25.62 11.77 6.63
CA GLY A 356 -26.59 11.78 7.74
C GLY A 356 -27.66 10.70 7.61
N GLY A 357 -27.35 9.57 6.96
CA GLY A 357 -28.31 8.52 6.63
C GLY A 357 -29.24 8.81 5.45
N GLN A 358 -29.14 9.99 4.82
CA GLN A 358 -29.98 10.39 3.69
C GLN A 358 -29.29 10.10 2.35
N ALA A 359 -30.05 9.57 1.38
CA ALA A 359 -29.58 9.39 0.02
C ALA A 359 -29.19 10.73 -0.63
N THR A 360 -28.18 10.72 -1.49
CA THR A 360 -27.76 11.93 -2.23
C THR A 360 -28.38 11.94 -3.64
N PRO A 361 -28.74 13.11 -4.22
CA PRO A 361 -28.40 14.48 -3.80
C PRO A 361 -29.07 14.92 -2.50
N TYR A 362 -28.28 15.46 -1.58
CA TYR A 362 -28.74 15.97 -0.29
C TYR A 362 -28.31 17.43 -0.15
N ALA A 363 -29.21 18.29 0.32
CA ALA A 363 -28.94 19.72 0.51
C ALA A 363 -29.20 20.10 1.97
N LYS A 364 -28.23 20.77 2.60
CA LYS A 364 -28.36 21.28 3.97
C LYS A 364 -28.05 22.77 4.03
N ASP A 365 -28.57 23.44 5.06
CA ASP A 365 -28.23 24.83 5.31
C ASP A 365 -26.78 24.98 5.79
N PRO A 366 -26.02 25.96 5.25
CA PRO A 366 -24.71 26.31 5.76
C PRO A 366 -24.75 26.64 7.26
N GLY A 367 -23.73 26.21 8.01
CA GLY A 367 -23.63 26.44 9.45
C GLY A 367 -24.39 25.44 10.35
N THR A 368 -25.21 24.55 9.78
CA THR A 368 -25.85 23.46 10.55
C THR A 368 -24.87 22.31 10.84
N ALA A 369 -25.18 21.49 11.84
CA ALA A 369 -24.35 20.37 12.29
C ALA A 369 -23.95 19.41 11.15
N TYR A 370 -22.78 18.79 11.29
CA TYR A 370 -22.28 17.81 10.30
C TYR A 370 -22.91 16.43 10.48
N GLY A 371 -23.06 15.69 9.39
CA GLY A 371 -23.61 14.33 9.35
C GLY A 371 -22.54 13.24 9.21
N GLN A 372 -22.98 11.99 9.40
CA GLN A 372 -22.19 10.79 9.14
C GLN A 372 -22.10 10.49 7.65
N CYS A 373 -20.96 9.97 7.19
CA CYS A 373 -20.81 9.47 5.82
C CYS A 373 -20.94 7.95 5.83
N ASN A 374 -21.95 7.40 5.15
CA ASN A 374 -22.20 5.95 5.12
C ASN A 374 -22.04 5.39 3.70
N ASN A 375 -21.77 4.09 3.61
CA ASN A 375 -21.66 3.33 2.35
C ASN A 375 -20.60 3.89 1.37
N VAL A 376 -19.59 4.58 1.90
CA VAL A 376 -18.44 5.08 1.12
C VAL A 376 -17.31 4.07 1.25
N TYR A 377 -16.79 3.54 0.13
CA TYR A 377 -15.74 2.51 0.13
C TYR A 377 -14.51 2.91 0.96
N CYS A 378 -14.08 4.17 0.87
CA CYS A 378 -12.93 4.70 1.62
C CYS A 378 -13.12 4.61 3.15
N HIS A 379 -14.34 4.46 3.63
CA HIS A 379 -14.68 4.27 5.04
C HIS A 379 -15.03 2.81 5.34
N SER A 380 -14.54 1.84 4.56
CA SER A 380 -14.72 0.41 4.83
C SER A 380 -13.50 -0.22 5.47
N ASN A 381 -13.63 -1.46 5.95
CA ASN A 381 -12.51 -2.28 6.36
C ASN A 381 -11.71 -2.89 5.19
N ALA A 382 -11.92 -2.40 3.97
CA ALA A 382 -11.42 -2.94 2.69
C ALA A 382 -11.92 -4.35 2.37
N GLN A 383 -11.72 -5.34 3.25
CA GLN A 383 -12.15 -6.72 3.06
C GLN A 383 -12.40 -7.39 4.42
N ASN A 384 -13.49 -8.14 4.53
CA ASN A 384 -13.77 -8.95 5.71
C ASN A 384 -12.80 -10.15 5.80
N ASP A 385 -12.68 -10.72 7.01
CA ASP A 385 -12.01 -12.00 7.16
C ASP A 385 -12.77 -13.11 6.39
N GLY A 386 -12.03 -14.07 5.83
CA GLY A 386 -12.55 -15.02 4.83
C GLY A 386 -12.61 -14.48 3.40
N GLY A 387 -12.26 -13.21 3.19
CA GLY A 387 -12.05 -12.63 1.87
C GLY A 387 -13.32 -12.16 1.14
N VAL A 388 -14.51 -12.36 1.73
CA VAL A 388 -15.79 -12.06 1.07
C VAL A 388 -16.52 -10.90 1.75
N GLY A 389 -16.97 -9.93 0.95
CA GLY A 389 -17.70 -8.76 1.42
C GLY A 389 -16.84 -7.69 2.09
N ILE A 390 -17.48 -6.56 2.38
CA ILE A 390 -16.87 -5.37 3.00
C ILE A 390 -17.81 -4.82 4.08
N THR A 391 -17.24 -4.33 5.17
CA THR A 391 -17.96 -3.69 6.27
C THR A 391 -17.65 -2.20 6.26
N TYR A 392 -18.68 -1.39 6.15
CA TYR A 392 -18.55 0.07 6.19
C TYR A 392 -18.56 0.59 7.63
N LYS A 393 -17.69 1.55 7.90
CA LYS A 393 -17.74 2.45 9.05
C LYS A 393 -18.50 3.71 8.70
N GLN A 394 -18.93 4.41 9.74
CA GLN A 394 -19.76 5.61 9.64
C GLN A 394 -19.08 6.79 10.33
N PRO A 395 -17.93 7.28 9.82
CA PRO A 395 -17.28 8.43 10.42
C PRO A 395 -18.16 9.68 10.27
N THR A 396 -18.08 10.55 11.27
CA THR A 396 -18.80 11.82 11.30
C THR A 396 -17.94 12.92 10.70
N TRP A 397 -18.46 13.65 9.70
CA TRP A 397 -17.74 14.78 9.12
C TRP A 397 -17.45 15.84 10.18
N GLY A 398 -16.23 16.38 10.21
CA GLY A 398 -15.75 17.28 11.25
C GLY A 398 -15.27 16.60 12.55
N ASN A 399 -15.48 15.29 12.74
CA ASN A 399 -14.93 14.55 13.88
C ASN A 399 -13.70 13.72 13.46
N ALA A 400 -12.50 14.25 13.74
CA ALA A 400 -11.24 13.60 13.38
C ALA A 400 -11.04 12.22 14.02
N GLY A 401 -11.56 11.98 15.22
CA GLY A 401 -11.40 10.70 15.93
C GLY A 401 -12.13 9.54 15.24
N SER A 402 -13.27 9.83 14.59
CA SER A 402 -14.07 8.80 13.92
C SER A 402 -13.43 8.22 12.65
N GLY A 403 -12.49 8.96 12.04
CA GLY A 403 -11.77 8.56 10.82
C GLY A 403 -10.25 8.45 11.02
N ALA A 404 -9.79 8.22 12.26
CA ALA A 404 -8.37 8.00 12.54
C ALA A 404 -7.89 6.65 11.99
N CYS A 405 -6.59 6.52 11.72
CA CYS A 405 -5.99 5.22 11.36
C CYS A 405 -6.33 4.18 12.45
N GLY A 406 -6.71 2.97 12.03
CA GLY A 406 -7.13 1.90 12.95
C GLY A 406 -8.63 1.81 13.19
N THR A 407 -9.42 2.84 12.87
CA THR A 407 -10.88 2.79 13.11
C THR A 407 -11.64 1.97 12.07
N CYS A 408 -11.09 1.87 10.85
CA CYS A 408 -11.73 1.19 9.72
C CYS A 408 -11.25 -0.26 9.57
N HIS A 409 -9.93 -0.46 9.56
CA HIS A 409 -9.26 -1.76 9.58
C HIS A 409 -8.06 -1.70 10.54
N GLY A 410 -7.58 -2.86 10.99
CA GLY A 410 -6.35 -2.95 11.80
C GLY A 410 -5.17 -2.30 11.09
N THR A 411 -4.21 -1.80 11.86
CA THR A 411 -3.04 -1.08 11.33
C THR A 411 -1.82 -1.54 12.11
N SER A 412 -1.22 -2.67 11.74
CA SER A 412 0.06 -3.09 12.35
C SER A 412 1.21 -2.10 12.06
N HIS A 413 0.94 -0.99 11.34
CA HIS A 413 1.92 0.05 11.07
C HIS A 413 2.19 1.07 12.16
N SER A 414 1.31 1.34 13.14
CA SER A 414 1.66 2.33 14.18
C SER A 414 0.81 2.41 15.46
N PHE A 415 -0.50 2.11 15.49
CA PHE A 415 -1.33 2.56 16.65
C PHE A 415 -2.57 1.71 17.00
N ALA A 416 -2.72 0.46 16.53
CA ALA A 416 -3.97 -0.30 16.78
C ALA A 416 -3.79 -1.83 16.75
N ALA A 417 -4.92 -2.55 16.90
CA ALA A 417 -5.04 -3.99 16.77
C ALA A 417 -4.45 -4.52 15.45
N GLU A 418 -3.79 -5.69 15.53
CA GLU A 418 -3.17 -6.40 14.42
C GLU A 418 -4.18 -6.67 13.29
N ILE A 419 -3.73 -6.61 12.04
CA ILE A 419 -4.55 -7.06 10.91
C ILE A 419 -4.69 -8.58 11.02
N THR A 420 -5.92 -9.06 11.26
CA THR A 420 -6.18 -10.50 11.44
C THR A 420 -6.78 -11.18 10.21
N THR A 421 -7.06 -10.43 9.14
CA THR A 421 -7.72 -10.99 7.96
C THR A 421 -6.82 -11.98 7.21
N GLY A 422 -7.36 -13.15 6.87
CA GLY A 422 -6.68 -14.16 6.09
C GLY A 422 -5.42 -14.69 6.76
N SER A 423 -4.24 -14.50 6.14
CA SER A 423 -2.96 -15.00 6.67
C SER A 423 -2.06 -13.93 7.26
N HIS A 424 -2.55 -12.71 7.49
CA HIS A 424 -1.75 -11.62 8.06
C HIS A 424 -1.11 -12.00 9.39
N THR A 425 -1.88 -12.53 10.35
CA THR A 425 -1.35 -12.93 11.68
C THR A 425 -0.14 -13.85 11.59
N LYS A 426 -0.11 -14.78 10.62
CA LYS A 426 1.03 -15.70 10.42
C LYS A 426 2.25 -14.98 9.84
N HIS A 427 2.03 -14.11 8.85
CA HIS A 427 3.12 -13.39 8.19
C HIS A 427 3.71 -12.30 9.10
N LEU A 428 2.87 -11.65 9.91
CA LEU A 428 3.30 -10.65 10.89
C LEU A 428 4.01 -11.30 12.09
N ALA A 429 3.49 -12.41 12.64
CA ALA A 429 4.09 -13.07 13.80
C ALA A 429 5.42 -13.81 13.53
N LYS A 430 5.75 -14.11 12.27
CA LYS A 430 6.94 -14.89 11.87
C LYS A 430 7.87 -14.16 10.88
N SER A 431 7.65 -12.88 10.64
CA SER A 431 8.55 -12.06 9.84
C SER A 431 9.86 -11.78 10.59
N PRO A 432 11.05 -11.93 9.95
CA PRO A 432 12.31 -11.44 10.51
C PRO A 432 12.42 -9.90 10.47
N TYR A 433 11.45 -9.23 9.84
CA TYR A 433 11.39 -7.78 9.67
C TYR A 433 10.41 -7.14 10.67
N SER A 434 10.71 -5.93 11.12
CA SER A 434 9.84 -5.14 11.99
C SER A 434 8.56 -4.67 11.28
N ASP A 435 7.58 -4.22 12.07
CA ASP A 435 6.17 -4.12 11.66
C ASP A 435 5.83 -3.17 10.48
N PRO A 436 6.62 -2.15 10.08
CA PRO A 436 6.36 -1.53 8.79
C PRO A 436 6.99 -2.30 7.61
N THR A 437 8.18 -2.89 7.82
CA THR A 437 8.95 -3.59 6.79
C THR A 437 8.33 -4.96 6.44
N ALA A 438 7.65 -5.62 7.37
CA ALA A 438 6.95 -6.88 7.11
C ALA A 438 5.87 -6.74 6.01
N CYS A 439 5.20 -5.60 5.94
CA CYS A 439 4.08 -5.39 5.03
C CYS A 439 4.52 -5.13 3.58
N ILE A 440 5.65 -4.43 3.39
CA ILE A 440 6.17 -4.14 2.04
C ILE A 440 6.74 -5.39 1.34
N VAL A 441 6.85 -6.54 2.03
CA VAL A 441 7.14 -7.83 1.39
C VAL A 441 6.05 -8.21 0.39
N CYS A 442 4.79 -7.83 0.66
CA CYS A 442 3.64 -8.11 -0.21
C CYS A 442 2.99 -6.85 -0.78
N HIS A 443 3.07 -5.71 -0.08
CA HIS A 443 2.46 -4.45 -0.47
C HIS A 443 3.52 -3.43 -0.91
N ASN A 444 4.45 -3.82 -1.78
CA ASN A 444 5.47 -2.93 -2.34
C ASN A 444 4.89 -1.98 -3.40
N VAL A 445 3.95 -1.12 -2.99
CA VAL A 445 3.23 -0.21 -3.88
C VAL A 445 4.13 0.77 -4.63
N GLY A 446 5.36 0.99 -4.15
CA GLY A 446 6.38 1.79 -4.83
C GLY A 446 7.15 1.06 -5.94
N GLY A 447 7.03 -0.27 -6.05
CA GLY A 447 7.77 -1.07 -7.04
C GLY A 447 9.29 -1.03 -6.85
N LEU A 448 9.77 -0.62 -5.66
CA LEU A 448 11.19 -0.42 -5.38
C LEU A 448 11.87 -1.73 -4.94
N PRO A 449 13.18 -1.91 -5.15
CA PRO A 449 13.93 -3.00 -4.54
C PRO A 449 13.77 -2.97 -3.01
N PHE A 450 13.59 -4.13 -2.38
CA PHE A 450 13.47 -4.23 -0.94
C PHE A 450 14.87 -4.31 -0.29
N ASP A 451 15.21 -3.30 0.50
CA ASP A 451 16.49 -3.17 1.22
C ASP A 451 16.37 -3.52 2.72
N GLY A 452 15.22 -4.05 3.15
CA GLY A 452 14.93 -4.32 4.56
C GLY A 452 14.57 -3.07 5.38
N SER A 453 14.41 -1.92 4.73
CA SER A 453 14.02 -0.66 5.35
C SER A 453 12.72 -0.11 4.76
N CYS A 454 12.09 0.77 5.52
CA CYS A 454 10.82 1.43 5.19
C CYS A 454 11.04 2.84 4.60
N ASN A 455 12.28 3.17 4.18
CA ASN A 455 12.67 4.55 3.86
C ASN A 455 11.92 5.21 2.70
N ASN A 456 11.33 4.44 1.76
CA ASN A 456 10.58 5.01 0.62
C ASN A 456 9.33 4.24 0.17
N SER A 457 9.06 3.03 0.66
CA SER A 457 7.96 2.19 0.15
C SER A 457 6.68 2.18 1.01
N CYS A 458 6.76 2.51 2.30
CA CYS A 458 5.61 2.32 3.20
C CYS A 458 4.54 3.42 3.12
N HIS A 459 4.85 4.58 2.52
CA HIS A 459 3.95 5.74 2.47
C HIS A 459 3.94 6.49 1.13
N SER A 460 4.61 5.97 0.10
CA SER A 460 4.67 6.61 -1.23
C SER A 460 3.42 6.35 -2.09
N GLY A 461 2.56 5.41 -1.69
CA GLY A 461 1.33 5.05 -2.39
C GLY A 461 0.05 5.60 -1.76
N THR A 462 0.02 6.85 -1.26
CA THR A 462 -1.23 7.39 -0.65
C THR A 462 -2.42 7.41 -1.62
N SER A 463 -2.17 7.48 -2.93
CA SER A 463 -3.19 7.29 -3.97
C SER A 463 -3.78 5.87 -3.95
N LYS A 464 -2.96 4.85 -3.69
CA LYS A 464 -3.35 3.43 -3.65
C LYS A 464 -4.25 3.07 -2.49
N HIS A 465 -4.10 3.72 -1.35
CA HIS A 465 -5.00 3.51 -0.22
C HIS A 465 -6.47 3.84 -0.55
N THR A 466 -6.72 4.67 -1.56
CA THR A 466 -8.06 5.19 -1.90
C THR A 466 -8.61 4.70 -3.25
N ASP A 467 -7.89 3.84 -3.97
CA ASP A 467 -8.16 3.49 -5.37
C ASP A 467 -9.15 2.33 -5.57
N GLY A 468 -9.63 1.72 -4.50
CA GLY A 468 -10.58 0.61 -4.60
C GLY A 468 -9.94 -0.78 -4.64
N LYS A 469 -8.63 -0.90 -4.40
CA LYS A 469 -7.88 -2.15 -4.59
C LYS A 469 -7.06 -2.54 -3.36
N ILE A 470 -6.78 -3.84 -3.25
CA ILE A 470 -5.73 -4.41 -2.41
C ILE A 470 -4.55 -4.67 -3.34
N ASP A 471 -3.64 -3.69 -3.44
CA ASP A 471 -2.47 -3.80 -4.30
C ASP A 471 -1.42 -4.74 -3.66
N LEU A 472 -1.18 -5.88 -4.31
CA LEU A 472 -0.16 -6.85 -3.95
C LEU A 472 0.96 -6.79 -5.00
N ILE A 473 2.12 -6.30 -4.60
CA ILE A 473 3.31 -6.18 -5.42
C ILE A 473 4.47 -6.74 -4.60
N PHE A 474 5.07 -7.82 -5.09
CA PHE A 474 6.22 -8.45 -4.45
C PHE A 474 7.52 -7.80 -4.92
N PRO A 475 8.46 -7.50 -4.01
CA PRO A 475 9.81 -7.11 -4.41
C PRO A 475 10.52 -8.24 -5.16
N SER A 476 11.32 -7.89 -6.17
CA SER A 476 11.98 -8.86 -7.07
C SER A 476 12.91 -9.85 -6.36
N ASN A 477 13.49 -9.47 -5.23
CA ASN A 477 14.33 -10.33 -4.40
C ASN A 477 13.56 -11.45 -3.67
N PHE A 478 12.23 -11.39 -3.60
CA PHE A 478 11.36 -12.48 -3.10
C PHE A 478 10.81 -13.37 -4.24
N GLY A 479 11.29 -13.16 -5.47
CA GLY A 479 10.93 -13.93 -6.66
C GLY A 479 10.63 -12.97 -7.82
N ALA A 480 11.45 -13.00 -8.88
CA ALA A 480 11.28 -12.11 -10.03
C ALA A 480 9.92 -12.30 -10.75
N SER A 481 9.32 -13.48 -10.61
CA SER A 481 8.00 -13.84 -11.13
C SER A 481 6.96 -14.09 -10.03
N ALA A 482 7.24 -13.63 -8.79
CA ALA A 482 6.34 -13.75 -7.65
C ALA A 482 4.99 -13.10 -7.95
N VAL A 483 3.90 -13.85 -7.73
CA VAL A 483 2.56 -13.39 -8.09
C VAL A 483 1.52 -13.91 -7.10
N TYR A 484 0.53 -13.05 -6.82
CA TYR A 484 -0.73 -13.44 -6.22
C TYR A 484 -1.74 -13.64 -7.35
N ASN A 485 -2.23 -14.86 -7.52
CA ASN A 485 -3.10 -15.26 -8.65
C ASN A 485 -4.55 -14.81 -8.47
N GLY A 486 -4.80 -13.76 -7.68
CA GLY A 486 -6.12 -13.19 -7.45
C GLY A 486 -6.27 -11.83 -8.12
N ASN A 487 -7.51 -11.38 -8.27
CA ASN A 487 -7.76 -9.99 -8.65
C ASN A 487 -7.62 -9.08 -7.41
N PRO A 488 -7.17 -7.82 -7.57
CA PRO A 488 -6.97 -6.92 -6.45
C PRO A 488 -8.28 -6.29 -5.95
N ARG A 489 -9.45 -6.74 -6.43
CA ARG A 489 -10.74 -6.18 -6.03
C ARG A 489 -11.14 -6.76 -4.67
N PRO A 490 -11.34 -5.91 -3.65
CA PRO A 490 -11.72 -6.39 -2.33
C PRO A 490 -13.07 -7.12 -2.33
N GLY A 491 -13.20 -8.12 -1.46
CA GLY A 491 -14.44 -8.86 -1.25
C GLY A 491 -14.70 -10.02 -2.24
N ASN A 492 -13.75 -10.33 -3.14
CA ASN A 492 -13.85 -11.42 -4.12
C ASN A 492 -13.23 -12.76 -3.67
N GLY A 493 -12.99 -12.95 -2.38
CA GLY A 493 -12.29 -14.10 -1.81
C GLY A 493 -10.76 -13.97 -1.80
N TYR A 494 -10.10 -15.02 -1.31
CA TYR A 494 -8.65 -15.16 -1.34
C TYR A 494 -8.20 -16.04 -2.52
N SER A 495 -6.94 -15.89 -2.95
CA SER A 495 -6.33 -16.66 -4.04
C SER A 495 -4.97 -17.22 -3.64
N THR A 496 -4.35 -17.92 -4.60
CA THR A 496 -3.06 -18.59 -4.44
C THR A 496 -1.88 -17.65 -4.67
N CYS A 497 -0.77 -17.92 -4.01
CA CYS A 497 0.52 -17.33 -4.30
C CYS A 497 1.40 -18.32 -5.07
N SER A 498 2.20 -17.85 -6.03
CA SER A 498 3.15 -18.67 -6.79
C SER A 498 4.46 -17.94 -7.09
N ASN A 499 5.53 -18.72 -7.32
CA ASN A 499 6.88 -18.23 -7.63
C ASN A 499 7.51 -17.34 -6.54
N ILE A 500 7.04 -17.44 -5.30
CA ILE A 500 7.60 -16.71 -4.16
C ILE A 500 8.69 -17.55 -3.52
N SER A 501 9.88 -16.99 -3.31
CA SER A 501 11.05 -17.67 -2.73
C SER A 501 10.76 -18.34 -1.37
N CYS A 502 9.90 -17.76 -0.54
CA CYS A 502 9.49 -18.32 0.76
C CYS A 502 8.42 -19.43 0.65
N HIS A 503 7.77 -19.56 -0.50
CA HIS A 503 6.70 -20.53 -0.79
C HIS A 503 7.00 -21.32 -2.07
N TYR A 504 8.28 -21.60 -2.33
CA TYR A 504 8.79 -22.20 -3.57
C TYR A 504 8.39 -23.68 -3.78
N SER A 505 7.39 -24.19 -3.07
CA SER A 505 6.94 -25.57 -3.21
C SER A 505 6.10 -25.80 -4.46
N THR A 506 5.92 -27.06 -4.85
CA THR A 506 4.94 -27.49 -5.87
C THR A 506 3.49 -27.26 -5.47
N THR A 507 3.22 -26.76 -4.25
CA THR A 507 1.88 -26.41 -3.77
C THR A 507 1.76 -24.89 -3.73
N THR A 508 0.96 -24.28 -4.60
CA THR A 508 0.66 -22.84 -4.57
C THR A 508 -0.24 -22.54 -3.36
N PRO A 509 0.28 -22.02 -2.22
CA PRO A 509 -0.54 -21.86 -1.02
C PRO A 509 -1.64 -20.83 -1.27
N THR A 510 -2.84 -21.09 -0.76
CA THR A 510 -3.95 -20.14 -0.80
C THR A 510 -3.90 -19.24 0.42
N TRP A 511 -3.99 -17.93 0.22
CA TRP A 511 -4.08 -16.97 1.33
C TRP A 511 -5.31 -17.26 2.21
N GLY A 512 -5.16 -17.14 3.52
CA GLY A 512 -6.19 -17.49 4.50
C GLY A 512 -6.27 -18.97 4.90
N THR A 513 -5.44 -19.85 4.34
CA THR A 513 -5.45 -21.28 4.71
C THR A 513 -4.66 -21.59 5.99
N SER A 514 -5.10 -22.64 6.70
CA SER A 514 -4.51 -23.05 7.98
C SER A 514 -3.22 -23.86 7.83
N THR A 515 -2.97 -24.51 6.68
CA THR A 515 -1.89 -25.50 6.49
C THR A 515 -0.49 -24.91 6.69
N PRO A 516 0.25 -25.32 7.73
CA PRO A 516 1.64 -24.92 7.92
C PRO A 516 2.55 -25.53 6.84
N ILE A 517 3.49 -24.75 6.33
CA ILE A 517 4.55 -25.28 5.47
C ILE A 517 5.57 -26.01 6.35
N ASN A 518 5.67 -27.32 6.18
CA ASN A 518 6.74 -28.12 6.78
C ASN A 518 7.98 -28.11 5.86
N CYS A 519 9.08 -28.72 6.30
CA CYS A 519 10.33 -28.75 5.52
C CYS A 519 10.15 -29.34 4.12
N VAL A 520 9.32 -30.38 3.98
CA VAL A 520 9.07 -31.03 2.67
C VAL A 520 8.15 -30.24 1.76
N GLY A 521 7.47 -29.22 2.31
CA GLY A 521 6.88 -28.15 1.52
C GLY A 521 7.96 -27.48 0.68
N CYS A 522 8.99 -26.90 1.30
CA CYS A 522 10.03 -26.19 0.54
C CYS A 522 11.12 -27.10 -0.07
N HIS A 523 11.44 -28.21 0.59
CA HIS A 523 12.50 -29.15 0.21
C HIS A 523 11.91 -30.55 -0.01
N THR A 524 11.42 -30.82 -1.22
CA THR A 524 10.77 -32.12 -1.50
C THR A 524 11.72 -33.27 -1.18
N LEU A 525 11.17 -34.35 -0.60
CA LEU A 525 11.96 -35.50 -0.20
C LEU A 525 12.70 -36.11 -1.40
N ALA A 526 12.07 -36.12 -2.59
CA ALA A 526 12.69 -36.59 -3.83
C ALA A 526 13.95 -35.78 -4.21
N ILE A 527 13.88 -34.44 -4.18
CA ILE A 527 15.03 -33.60 -4.50
C ILE A 527 16.13 -33.77 -3.46
N LEU A 528 15.77 -33.84 -2.17
CA LEU A 528 16.73 -34.06 -1.09
C LEU A 528 17.47 -35.40 -1.28
N LEU A 529 16.75 -36.50 -1.49
CA LEU A 529 17.34 -37.83 -1.65
C LEU A 529 18.22 -37.94 -2.90
N ALA A 530 17.92 -37.20 -3.97
CA ALA A 530 18.74 -37.14 -5.18
C ALA A 530 19.99 -36.24 -5.02
N SER A 531 20.08 -35.42 -3.97
CA SER A 531 21.12 -34.42 -3.80
C SER A 531 22.27 -34.93 -2.93
N GLY A 532 23.39 -35.31 -3.55
CA GLY A 532 24.60 -35.74 -2.84
C GLY A 532 24.35 -36.93 -1.90
N ALA A 533 24.88 -36.88 -0.68
CA ALA A 533 24.84 -38.00 0.27
C ALA A 533 23.61 -38.00 1.22
N HIS A 534 22.56 -37.20 0.96
CA HIS A 534 21.39 -37.16 1.85
C HIS A 534 20.73 -38.53 2.05
N ALA A 535 20.58 -39.33 0.98
CA ALA A 535 20.01 -40.68 1.07
C ALA A 535 20.79 -41.66 1.97
N LYS A 536 21.98 -41.28 2.44
CA LYS A 536 22.75 -42.05 3.44
C LYS A 536 22.49 -41.61 4.88
N HIS A 537 21.86 -40.46 5.09
CA HIS A 537 21.77 -39.79 6.39
C HIS A 537 20.32 -39.50 6.83
N ILE A 538 19.37 -39.40 5.90
CA ILE A 538 17.95 -39.19 6.20
C ILE A 538 17.11 -40.36 5.72
N SER A 539 15.92 -40.53 6.31
CA SER A 539 14.97 -41.56 5.90
C SER A 539 14.53 -41.36 4.45
N ALA A 540 14.44 -42.47 3.70
CA ALA A 540 13.90 -42.45 2.35
C ALA A 540 12.37 -42.32 2.31
N THR A 541 11.70 -42.56 3.44
CA THR A 541 10.23 -42.69 3.49
C THR A 541 9.56 -41.77 4.52
N VAL A 542 10.31 -41.20 5.44
CA VAL A 542 9.77 -40.37 6.53
C VAL A 542 10.24 -38.92 6.39
N ALA A 543 9.29 -38.00 6.21
CA ALA A 543 9.55 -36.56 6.17
C ALA A 543 9.94 -36.00 7.56
N PRO A 544 11.02 -35.21 7.68
CA PRO A 544 11.38 -34.56 8.94
C PRO A 544 10.33 -33.51 9.39
N THR A 545 9.96 -33.51 10.68
CA THR A 545 9.04 -32.51 11.27
C THR A 545 9.78 -31.33 11.91
N LEU A 546 9.21 -30.13 11.79
CA LEU A 546 9.82 -28.82 12.12
C LEU A 546 10.29 -28.66 13.59
N TYR A 547 9.69 -29.33 14.56
CA TYR A 547 10.04 -29.08 15.98
C TYR A 547 11.10 -30.02 16.54
N ASN A 548 11.72 -30.87 15.70
CA ASN A 548 12.50 -31.99 16.19
C ASN A 548 13.74 -32.25 15.31
N TYR A 549 14.43 -31.17 14.96
CA TYR A 549 15.53 -31.14 13.98
C TYR A 549 16.86 -31.74 14.42
N THR A 550 17.01 -32.04 15.70
CA THR A 550 18.28 -32.49 16.29
C THR A 550 18.29 -33.97 16.67
N ALA A 551 17.13 -34.64 16.58
CA ALA A 551 16.98 -36.02 17.01
C ALA A 551 17.60 -37.01 16.01
N ASN A 552 18.19 -38.08 16.54
CA ASN A 552 18.53 -39.29 15.79
C ASN A 552 17.33 -40.27 15.87
N ARG A 553 16.72 -40.58 14.73
CA ARG A 553 15.59 -41.51 14.61
C ARG A 553 15.94 -42.75 13.77
N SER A 554 17.22 -43.06 13.71
CA SER A 554 17.69 -44.23 12.98
C SER A 554 16.98 -45.47 13.50
N THR A 555 16.60 -46.34 12.58
CA THR A 555 16.00 -47.65 12.89
C THR A 555 17.06 -48.72 12.64
N ALA A 556 16.70 -50.01 12.77
CA ALA A 556 17.61 -51.06 12.35
C ALA A 556 17.99 -50.95 10.86
N ALA A 557 17.03 -50.57 10.01
CA ALA A 557 17.17 -50.60 8.56
C ALA A 557 17.85 -49.35 7.97
N GLU A 558 17.68 -48.17 8.57
CA GLU A 558 18.16 -46.91 7.98
C GLU A 558 18.66 -45.89 9.01
N TYR A 559 19.53 -44.98 8.57
CA TYR A 559 19.84 -43.78 9.32
C TYR A 559 18.77 -42.72 9.08
N ASN A 560 18.38 -42.02 10.14
CA ASN A 560 17.43 -40.92 10.03
C ASN A 560 17.80 -39.79 11.00
N PHE A 561 18.83 -39.03 10.62
CA PHE A 561 19.29 -37.88 11.38
C PHE A 561 18.45 -36.65 11.06
N GLY A 562 18.08 -35.88 12.09
CA GLY A 562 17.45 -34.59 11.89
C GLY A 562 18.38 -33.59 11.18
N CYS A 563 17.79 -32.71 10.37
CA CYS A 563 18.52 -31.79 9.49
C CYS A 563 19.50 -30.87 10.24
N SER A 564 19.18 -30.50 11.50
CA SER A 564 20.07 -29.65 12.31
C SER A 564 21.31 -30.39 12.81
N THR A 565 21.49 -31.66 12.46
CA THR A 565 22.78 -32.34 12.64
C THR A 565 23.85 -31.72 11.73
N CYS A 566 23.46 -31.16 10.58
CA CYS A 566 24.39 -30.58 9.59
C CYS A 566 24.00 -29.17 9.15
N HIS A 567 22.74 -28.76 9.29
CA HIS A 567 22.27 -27.43 8.94
C HIS A 567 22.10 -26.56 10.20
N PRO A 568 22.33 -25.24 10.12
CA PRO A 568 21.90 -24.32 11.17
C PRO A 568 20.37 -24.43 11.37
N VAL A 569 19.81 -23.89 12.45
CA VAL A 569 18.35 -23.73 12.68
C VAL A 569 17.94 -22.27 12.88
N SER A 570 18.89 -21.34 12.80
CA SER A 570 18.60 -19.91 12.91
C SER A 570 17.74 -19.45 11.73
N ALA A 571 16.75 -18.60 12.01
CA ALA A 571 15.88 -18.04 10.97
C ALA A 571 16.72 -17.37 9.88
N THR A 572 17.69 -16.54 10.26
CA THR A 572 18.60 -15.80 9.37
C THR A 572 19.28 -16.68 8.31
N ASN A 573 19.58 -17.94 8.63
CA ASN A 573 20.27 -18.86 7.72
C ASN A 573 19.32 -19.70 6.84
N HIS A 574 18.01 -19.72 7.10
CA HIS A 574 17.05 -20.52 6.31
C HIS A 574 16.47 -19.77 5.10
N PHE A 575 16.51 -18.44 5.10
CA PHE A 575 15.94 -17.62 4.03
C PHE A 575 16.98 -16.81 3.23
N ASN A 576 18.28 -17.05 3.44
CA ASN A 576 19.35 -16.25 2.84
C ASN A 576 19.81 -16.73 1.45
N THR A 577 19.02 -17.54 0.75
CA THR A 577 19.29 -18.06 -0.61
C THR A 577 20.52 -18.96 -0.76
N VAL A 578 21.23 -19.27 0.33
CA VAL A 578 22.44 -20.12 0.34
C VAL A 578 22.18 -21.40 1.14
N ILE A 579 22.75 -22.52 0.70
CA ILE A 579 22.73 -23.78 1.46
C ILE A 579 23.81 -23.70 2.54
N ASN A 580 23.40 -23.35 3.76
CA ASN A 580 24.31 -23.25 4.90
C ASN A 580 24.51 -24.63 5.56
N VAL A 581 25.76 -25.00 5.82
CA VAL A 581 26.15 -26.23 6.53
C VAL A 581 27.10 -25.85 7.65
N THR A 582 26.98 -26.54 8.78
CA THR A 582 27.76 -26.28 9.98
C THR A 582 28.00 -27.56 10.77
N LEU A 583 29.23 -27.70 11.27
CA LEU A 583 29.62 -28.75 12.21
C LEU A 583 29.91 -28.19 13.61
N LYS A 584 29.72 -26.88 13.83
CA LYS A 584 30.09 -26.21 15.09
C LYS A 584 29.34 -26.84 16.28
N LYS A 585 30.11 -27.26 17.27
CA LYS A 585 29.62 -28.06 18.42
C LYS A 585 28.67 -27.33 19.37
N ASP A 586 28.66 -26.01 19.34
CA ASP A 586 27.96 -25.13 20.28
C ASP A 586 27.11 -24.07 19.56
N GLU A 587 26.70 -24.35 18.32
CA GLU A 587 25.75 -23.50 17.61
C GLU A 587 24.33 -23.65 18.15
N ALA A 588 23.54 -22.57 18.12
CA ALA A 588 22.15 -22.59 18.59
C ALA A 588 21.35 -23.75 17.97
N GLY A 589 20.63 -24.49 18.83
CA GLY A 589 19.88 -25.67 18.42
C GLY A 589 20.75 -26.88 18.05
N VAL A 590 21.93 -27.04 18.63
CA VAL A 590 22.78 -28.24 18.49
C VAL A 590 22.12 -29.49 19.11
N GLY A 591 22.13 -30.60 18.37
CA GLY A 591 21.77 -31.93 18.88
C GLY A 591 22.91 -32.66 19.58
N SER A 592 22.59 -33.77 20.27
CA SER A 592 23.57 -34.55 21.05
C SER A 592 24.75 -35.08 20.23
N LEU A 593 24.55 -35.41 18.95
CA LEU A 593 25.62 -35.86 18.05
C LEU A 593 26.52 -34.71 17.60
N ARG A 594 25.94 -33.61 17.12
CA ARG A 594 26.71 -32.43 16.66
C ARG A 594 27.49 -31.78 17.82
N ALA A 595 26.97 -31.85 19.04
CA ALA A 595 27.66 -31.36 20.25
C ALA A 595 28.99 -32.07 20.53
N LYS A 596 29.22 -33.24 19.93
CA LYS A 596 30.46 -34.02 20.05
C LYS A 596 31.44 -33.78 18.91
N ASN A 597 31.14 -32.91 17.96
CA ASN A 597 32.08 -32.51 16.91
C ASN A 597 33.25 -31.70 17.51
N SER A 598 34.38 -31.64 16.80
CA SER A 598 35.52 -30.81 17.20
C SER A 598 35.54 -29.42 16.58
N ALA A 599 34.64 -29.13 15.63
CA ALA A 599 34.57 -27.84 14.96
C ALA A 599 34.13 -26.70 15.90
N THR A 600 34.81 -25.57 15.79
CA THR A 600 34.57 -24.33 16.57
C THR A 600 34.17 -23.13 15.72
N ALA A 601 34.24 -23.25 14.38
CA ALA A 601 33.84 -22.22 13.43
C ALA A 601 32.72 -22.70 12.49
N VAL A 602 32.07 -21.76 11.79
CA VAL A 602 31.03 -22.01 10.80
C VAL A 602 31.54 -21.64 9.41
N GLY A 603 31.15 -22.39 8.38
CA GLY A 603 31.43 -22.08 6.98
C GLY A 603 32.30 -23.11 6.26
N ILE A 604 32.30 -23.07 4.92
CA ILE A 604 33.11 -23.94 4.06
C ILE A 604 34.50 -23.30 3.87
N ASN A 605 35.57 -24.09 3.99
CA ASN A 605 36.97 -23.64 3.93
C ASN A 605 37.38 -22.61 5.01
N VAL A 606 36.61 -22.53 6.09
CA VAL A 606 36.95 -21.70 7.25
C VAL A 606 37.80 -22.52 8.22
N ALA A 607 38.90 -21.94 8.72
CA ALA A 607 39.74 -22.59 9.72
C ALA A 607 38.89 -23.06 10.92
N ASN A 608 39.10 -24.29 11.37
CA ASN A 608 38.36 -24.93 12.48
C ASN A 608 36.86 -25.16 12.24
N SER A 609 36.37 -25.05 11.00
CA SER A 609 34.98 -25.43 10.64
C SER A 609 34.81 -26.94 10.41
N GLY A 610 35.90 -27.61 10.04
CA GLY A 610 35.88 -29.02 9.66
C GLY A 610 35.15 -29.33 8.35
N ILE A 611 34.85 -28.32 7.53
CA ILE A 611 34.19 -28.48 6.22
C ILE A 611 35.10 -27.89 5.14
N ILE A 612 35.48 -28.71 4.17
CA ILE A 612 36.36 -28.32 3.06
C ILE A 612 35.72 -28.62 1.70
N GLY A 613 36.00 -27.77 0.71
CA GLY A 613 35.58 -27.94 -0.69
C GLY A 613 34.73 -26.80 -1.25
N THR A 614 33.86 -27.10 -2.20
CA THR A 614 32.97 -26.15 -2.89
C THR A 614 31.54 -26.71 -2.94
N SER A 615 30.58 -25.94 -2.45
CA SER A 615 29.16 -26.32 -2.46
C SER A 615 28.69 -26.69 -3.86
N LYS A 616 27.80 -27.70 -3.97
CA LYS A 616 27.31 -28.33 -5.22
C LYS A 616 28.36 -29.04 -6.08
N THR A 617 29.63 -29.06 -5.70
CA THR A 617 30.71 -29.69 -6.48
C THR A 617 31.46 -30.76 -5.71
N SER A 618 32.01 -30.41 -4.54
CA SER A 618 32.85 -31.30 -3.73
C SER A 618 32.81 -30.85 -2.28
N ILE A 619 32.42 -31.71 -1.34
CA ILE A 619 32.43 -31.37 0.09
C ILE A 619 32.93 -32.55 0.90
N ARG A 620 33.85 -32.31 1.83
CA ARG A 620 34.33 -33.29 2.81
C ARG A 620 34.29 -32.71 4.22
N CYS A 621 34.01 -33.58 5.18
CA CYS A 621 33.99 -33.25 6.60
C CYS A 621 35.18 -33.91 7.31
N THR A 622 35.84 -33.19 8.22
CA THR A 622 37.04 -33.68 8.94
C THR A 622 36.91 -33.62 10.46
N MET A 623 35.80 -33.08 10.98
CA MET A 623 35.59 -32.83 12.41
C MET A 623 34.22 -33.33 12.92
N ALA A 624 33.58 -34.22 12.16
CA ALA A 624 32.24 -34.73 12.45
C ALA A 624 32.28 -35.99 13.32
N TYR A 625 31.61 -35.97 14.48
CA TYR A 625 31.56 -37.09 15.42
C TYR A 625 30.98 -38.37 14.79
N CYS A 626 30.01 -38.25 13.88
CA CYS A 626 29.43 -39.38 13.16
C CYS A 626 30.46 -40.17 12.32
N HIS A 627 31.58 -39.52 11.98
CA HIS A 627 32.71 -40.12 11.27
C HIS A 627 33.95 -40.17 12.16
N SER A 628 33.77 -40.35 13.47
CA SER A 628 34.86 -40.49 14.43
C SER A 628 35.04 -41.93 14.88
N ASN A 629 36.07 -42.15 15.69
CA ASN A 629 36.31 -43.43 16.33
C ASN A 629 35.31 -43.76 17.46
N GLY A 630 34.38 -42.85 17.80
CA GLY A 630 33.40 -43.01 18.88
C GLY A 630 33.99 -43.12 20.30
N ASN A 631 35.31 -43.05 20.45
CA ASN A 631 36.00 -43.24 21.71
C ASN A 631 36.05 -41.92 22.50
N ALA A 632 35.12 -41.73 23.44
CA ALA A 632 34.98 -40.49 24.21
C ALA A 632 36.26 -40.03 24.94
N ALA A 633 37.17 -40.94 25.30
CA ALA A 633 38.42 -40.60 25.97
C ALA A 633 39.51 -40.08 25.01
N ASN A 634 39.40 -40.38 23.71
CA ASN A 634 40.35 -39.96 22.67
C ASN A 634 39.66 -39.96 21.31
N LEU A 635 38.84 -38.94 21.04
CA LEU A 635 38.10 -38.84 19.78
C LEU A 635 39.03 -38.48 18.62
N ILE A 636 39.03 -39.33 17.60
CA ILE A 636 39.73 -39.09 16.33
C ILE A 636 38.68 -39.07 15.23
N TYR A 637 38.74 -38.06 14.37
CA TYR A 637 37.77 -37.82 13.31
C TYR A 637 38.35 -38.23 11.96
N ALA A 638 37.65 -39.08 11.23
CA ALA A 638 37.99 -39.46 9.88
C ALA A 638 37.58 -38.36 8.89
N THR A 639 38.38 -38.19 7.85
CA THR A 639 37.97 -37.42 6.68
C THR A 639 36.91 -38.22 5.91
N THR A 640 35.76 -37.61 5.64
CA THR A 640 34.69 -38.28 4.89
C THR A 640 35.05 -38.48 3.42
N PRO A 641 34.38 -39.44 2.74
CA PRO A 641 34.22 -39.39 1.29
C PRO A 641 33.61 -38.07 0.86
N ASP A 642 33.70 -37.77 -0.43
CA ASP A 642 33.06 -36.59 -0.97
C ASP A 642 31.53 -36.72 -0.92
N TRP A 643 30.87 -35.67 -0.45
CA TRP A 643 29.40 -35.58 -0.35
C TRP A 643 28.69 -35.76 -1.70
N TYR A 644 29.30 -35.31 -2.80
CA TYR A 644 28.71 -35.37 -4.14
C TYR A 644 29.17 -36.60 -4.94
N GLY A 645 30.04 -37.44 -4.38
CA GLY A 645 30.48 -38.67 -5.03
C GLY A 645 31.64 -39.35 -4.31
N GLY A 646 31.38 -40.50 -3.69
CA GLY A 646 32.42 -41.30 -3.07
C GLY A 646 31.88 -42.29 -2.06
N SER A 647 32.73 -43.23 -1.66
CA SER A 647 32.44 -44.19 -0.60
C SER A 647 33.72 -44.52 0.15
N PHE A 648 33.58 -44.94 1.41
CA PHE A 648 34.68 -45.64 2.09
C PHE A 648 34.99 -46.93 1.33
N THR A 649 36.27 -47.28 1.22
CA THR A 649 36.75 -48.48 0.52
C THR A 649 37.39 -49.46 1.53
N GLY A 650 37.45 -50.74 1.16
CA GLY A 650 38.00 -51.81 2.01
C GLY A 650 37.16 -52.07 3.26
N ASP A 651 37.83 -52.25 4.40
CA ASP A 651 37.20 -52.53 5.69
C ASP A 651 36.47 -51.30 6.25
N ARG A 652 35.14 -51.33 6.21
CA ARG A 652 34.28 -50.23 6.67
C ARG A 652 34.51 -49.82 8.12
N CYS A 653 34.87 -50.74 9.00
CA CYS A 653 35.08 -50.45 10.43
C CYS A 653 36.41 -49.72 10.64
N ALA A 654 37.44 -50.16 9.93
CA ALA A 654 38.77 -49.54 9.94
C ALA A 654 38.78 -48.08 9.47
N ASN A 655 37.82 -47.69 8.64
CA ASN A 655 37.70 -46.32 8.13
C ASN A 655 37.38 -45.28 9.23
N CYS A 656 36.86 -45.68 10.39
CA CYS A 656 36.45 -44.74 11.45
C CYS A 656 37.03 -45.03 12.83
N HIS A 657 36.95 -46.27 13.33
CA HIS A 657 37.33 -46.61 14.71
C HIS A 657 38.28 -47.81 14.80
N GLY A 658 38.93 -48.16 13.70
CA GLY A 658 39.85 -49.29 13.65
C GLY A 658 39.12 -50.62 13.72
N ASN A 659 39.79 -51.68 13.27
CA ASN A 659 39.37 -53.05 13.53
C ASN A 659 40.12 -53.61 14.76
N ALA A 660 39.90 -54.87 15.14
CA ALA A 660 40.85 -55.60 15.97
C ALA A 660 41.83 -56.35 15.05
N PRO A 661 43.14 -56.04 15.07
CA PRO A 661 43.76 -54.98 15.86
C PRO A 661 43.59 -53.59 15.28
N ASN A 662 43.67 -52.56 16.15
CA ASN A 662 43.49 -51.16 15.76
C ASN A 662 44.31 -50.84 14.52
N SER A 663 43.64 -50.36 13.48
CA SER A 663 44.23 -50.03 12.18
C SER A 663 44.46 -48.52 12.08
N THR A 664 44.11 -47.89 10.96
CA THR A 664 44.41 -46.50 10.61
C THR A 664 43.91 -45.48 11.63
N ILE A 665 42.75 -45.71 12.24
CA ILE A 665 42.22 -44.87 13.33
C ILE A 665 42.02 -45.76 14.56
N ALA A 666 42.70 -45.46 15.67
CA ALA A 666 42.59 -46.27 16.87
C ALA A 666 41.19 -46.21 17.50
N GLY A 667 40.59 -47.37 17.75
CA GLY A 667 39.33 -47.50 18.47
C GLY A 667 39.46 -47.40 19.99
N SER A 668 38.50 -47.99 20.69
CA SER A 668 38.57 -48.17 22.15
C SER A 668 39.80 -48.99 22.55
N LYS A 669 40.33 -48.74 23.75
CA LYS A 669 41.41 -49.56 24.34
C LYS A 669 41.04 -51.03 24.49
N SER A 670 39.75 -51.38 24.50
CA SER A 670 39.26 -52.76 24.51
C SER A 670 39.52 -53.53 23.20
N HIS A 671 39.67 -52.84 22.07
CA HIS A 671 40.03 -53.45 20.77
C HIS A 671 41.54 -53.70 20.65
N TYR A 672 42.31 -53.26 21.65
CA TYR A 672 43.77 -53.30 21.69
C TYR A 672 44.21 -54.13 22.91
N ASN A 673 45.09 -55.10 22.73
CA ASN A 673 45.82 -55.78 23.82
C ASN A 673 47.22 -56.05 23.27
N ASN A 674 48.27 -55.62 23.96
CA ASN A 674 49.66 -55.82 23.55
C ASN A 674 50.31 -57.09 24.14
N ARG A 675 49.54 -57.90 24.89
CA ARG A 675 49.96 -59.10 25.62
C ARG A 675 48.94 -60.25 25.54
N PHE A 676 48.12 -60.30 24.50
CA PHE A 676 47.12 -61.37 24.34
C PHE A 676 47.80 -62.74 24.14
N LEU A 677 47.67 -63.62 25.14
CA LEU A 677 47.99 -65.07 25.19
C LEU A 677 48.64 -65.67 23.91
N GLY A 678 49.90 -65.33 23.64
CA GLY A 678 50.70 -65.83 22.52
C GLY A 678 51.21 -64.78 21.51
N TYR A 679 50.82 -63.51 21.64
CA TYR A 679 51.30 -62.39 20.83
C TYR A 679 52.17 -61.44 21.66
N THR A 680 53.47 -61.42 21.42
CA THR A 680 54.38 -60.34 21.85
C THR A 680 54.66 -59.44 20.64
N GLY A 681 54.34 -58.15 20.73
CA GLY A 681 54.70 -57.16 19.70
C GLY A 681 53.68 -56.91 18.60
N THR A 682 52.48 -57.50 18.65
CA THR A 682 51.36 -57.13 17.77
C THR A 682 50.21 -56.57 18.62
N PRO A 683 49.70 -55.36 18.33
CA PRO A 683 48.42 -54.89 18.84
C PRO A 683 47.33 -55.94 18.58
N GLY A 684 46.44 -56.26 19.53
CA GLY A 684 45.19 -57.00 19.27
C GLY A 684 44.65 -57.79 20.48
N GLY A 685 43.52 -57.36 21.04
CA GLY A 685 42.81 -58.08 22.12
C GLY A 685 41.51 -58.71 21.64
N HIS A 686 41.16 -59.88 22.19
CA HIS A 686 39.91 -60.61 21.87
C HIS A 686 39.69 -60.87 20.38
N GLN A 687 40.68 -61.48 19.72
CA GLN A 687 40.65 -61.75 18.28
C GLN A 687 40.63 -63.25 17.99
N ILE A 688 39.71 -63.70 17.12
CA ILE A 688 39.62 -65.04 16.49
C ILE A 688 39.30 -66.19 17.47
N GLY A 689 39.89 -66.21 18.66
CA GLY A 689 39.66 -67.20 19.72
C GLY A 689 40.68 -67.08 20.86
N ILE A 690 40.39 -67.67 22.01
CA ILE A 690 41.33 -67.68 23.15
C ILE A 690 42.51 -68.61 22.82
N HIS A 691 43.75 -68.14 23.00
CA HIS A 691 45.00 -68.87 22.70
C HIS A 691 45.21 -69.22 21.21
N ALA A 692 44.77 -68.36 20.28
CA ALA A 692 44.83 -68.62 18.84
C ALA A 692 46.24 -68.95 18.27
N MET A 693 47.34 -68.48 18.89
CA MET A 693 48.72 -68.76 18.47
C MET A 693 49.62 -69.38 19.56
N GLY A 694 49.05 -69.88 20.65
CA GLY A 694 49.87 -70.44 21.73
C GLY A 694 49.06 -71.15 22.79
N ILE A 695 48.81 -72.45 22.61
CA ILE A 695 48.27 -73.31 23.66
C ILE A 695 49.41 -74.18 24.18
N TYR A 696 49.64 -74.17 25.50
CA TYR A 696 50.55 -75.11 26.16
C TYR A 696 49.93 -76.52 26.13
N SER A 697 50.35 -77.34 25.18
CA SER A 697 50.39 -78.78 25.32
C SER A 697 51.77 -79.20 24.87
N SER A 698 52.57 -79.77 25.78
CA SER A 698 53.88 -80.29 25.39
C SER A 698 53.72 -81.36 24.29
N PRO A 699 54.52 -81.35 23.20
CA PRO A 699 55.28 -80.22 22.67
C PRO A 699 54.85 -79.85 21.24
N SER A 700 54.74 -78.53 21.02
CA SER A 700 55.00 -77.80 19.76
C SER A 700 54.05 -77.86 18.56
N ALA A 701 52.72 -77.96 18.75
CA ALA A 701 51.78 -77.64 17.65
C ALA A 701 50.80 -76.51 17.99
N LEU A 702 50.84 -75.44 17.20
CA LEU A 702 49.88 -74.35 17.21
C LEU A 702 48.52 -74.84 16.70
N ALA A 703 47.44 -74.61 17.45
CA ALA A 703 46.08 -74.83 16.95
C ALA A 703 45.78 -73.76 15.89
N LYS A 704 45.93 -74.13 14.61
CA LYS A 704 45.65 -73.22 13.49
C LYS A 704 44.14 -72.99 13.32
N ALA A 705 43.80 -71.84 12.78
CA ALA A 705 42.51 -71.60 12.16
C ALA A 705 42.11 -72.73 11.18
N GLY A 706 40.84 -73.12 11.12
CA GLY A 706 40.34 -74.08 10.14
C GLY A 706 39.06 -74.82 10.55
N THR A 707 38.61 -75.73 9.70
CA THR A 707 37.36 -76.48 9.90
C THR A 707 37.55 -77.79 10.68
N THR A 708 38.79 -78.13 11.05
CA THR A 708 39.11 -79.40 11.72
C THR A 708 38.79 -79.37 13.23
N GLY A 709 38.61 -80.54 13.85
CA GLY A 709 38.37 -80.66 15.29
C GLY A 709 39.55 -80.25 16.21
N ARG A 710 40.69 -79.86 15.62
CA ARG A 710 41.88 -79.33 16.32
C ARG A 710 42.01 -77.81 16.19
N SER A 711 41.12 -77.15 15.45
CA SER A 711 41.24 -75.73 15.12
C SER A 711 40.81 -74.79 16.25
N SER A 712 41.50 -73.65 16.37
CA SER A 712 41.24 -72.60 17.37
C SER A 712 40.09 -71.67 16.99
N HIS A 713 39.72 -71.61 15.71
CA HIS A 713 38.50 -71.03 15.17
C HIS A 713 38.19 -71.69 13.81
N GLY A 714 37.00 -71.44 13.25
CA GLY A 714 36.58 -71.93 11.93
C GLY A 714 35.68 -73.16 11.99
N ASN A 715 35.66 -73.84 13.16
CA ASN A 715 34.70 -74.86 13.52
C ASN A 715 33.95 -74.46 14.79
N ALA A 716 32.67 -74.11 14.65
CA ALA A 716 31.81 -73.66 15.75
C ALA A 716 31.56 -74.74 16.81
N ALA A 717 31.78 -76.03 16.50
CA ALA A 717 31.59 -77.12 17.46
C ALA A 717 32.73 -77.21 18.49
N THR A 718 33.90 -76.66 18.18
CA THR A 718 35.10 -76.78 19.02
C THR A 718 35.67 -75.46 19.53
N ALA A 719 35.30 -74.34 18.91
CA ALA A 719 35.69 -73.01 19.37
C ALA A 719 34.72 -71.91 18.89
N THR A 720 34.43 -70.95 19.77
CA THR A 720 33.70 -69.73 19.42
C THR A 720 34.67 -68.70 18.86
N THR A 721 34.37 -68.17 17.67
CA THR A 721 35.13 -67.05 17.10
C THR A 721 34.79 -65.76 17.83
N ILE A 722 35.81 -65.12 18.41
CA ILE A 722 35.64 -63.82 19.07
C ILE A 722 35.86 -62.71 18.04
N SER A 723 34.80 -61.95 17.79
CA SER A 723 34.73 -60.81 16.87
C SER A 723 33.81 -59.73 17.47
N CYS A 724 33.62 -58.60 16.79
CA CYS A 724 32.77 -57.49 17.24
C CYS A 724 31.37 -57.95 17.66
N ASN A 725 30.83 -58.95 16.99
CA ASN A 725 29.50 -59.49 17.27
C ASN A 725 29.37 -60.11 18.66
N ILE A 726 30.46 -60.53 19.31
CA ILE A 726 30.39 -61.07 20.67
C ILE A 726 30.01 -59.98 21.66
N CYS A 727 30.47 -58.74 21.49
CA CYS A 727 30.28 -57.64 22.44
C CYS A 727 29.34 -56.54 21.95
N HIS A 728 29.10 -56.46 20.64
CA HIS A 728 28.25 -55.45 19.99
C HIS A 728 27.18 -56.11 19.13
N TYR A 729 26.56 -57.18 19.63
CA TYR A 729 25.69 -58.08 18.87
C TYR A 729 24.50 -57.37 18.22
N LEU A 730 23.94 -56.35 18.89
CA LEU A 730 22.86 -55.54 18.30
C LEU A 730 23.37 -54.72 17.10
N THR A 731 24.61 -54.23 17.15
CA THR A 731 25.20 -53.40 16.08
C THR A 731 25.72 -54.25 14.93
N VAL A 732 26.38 -55.37 15.21
CA VAL A 732 26.97 -56.29 14.22
C VAL A 732 26.70 -57.73 14.69
N THR A 733 25.96 -58.52 13.91
CA THR A 733 25.62 -59.91 14.28
C THR A 733 26.61 -60.94 13.73
N THR A 734 27.49 -60.50 12.83
CA THR A 734 28.29 -61.37 11.98
C THR A 734 29.64 -61.69 12.63
N ALA A 735 29.95 -62.98 12.78
CA ALA A 735 31.20 -63.43 13.40
C ALA A 735 32.45 -63.26 12.51
N ARG A 736 32.26 -62.96 11.22
CA ARG A 736 33.32 -62.87 10.19
C ARG A 736 33.28 -61.47 9.57
N ASN A 737 34.46 -60.88 9.40
CA ASN A 737 34.65 -59.67 8.61
C ASN A 737 35.67 -60.01 7.52
N ASP A 738 35.19 -60.30 6.32
CA ASP A 738 36.02 -60.74 5.21
C ASP A 738 37.00 -59.65 4.71
N GLU A 739 36.82 -58.40 5.16
CA GLU A 739 37.70 -57.27 4.84
C GLU A 739 38.70 -56.93 5.97
N ASN A 740 38.55 -57.50 7.17
CA ASN A 740 39.51 -57.31 8.25
C ASN A 740 40.90 -57.80 7.82
N PRO A 741 41.99 -57.03 8.01
CA PRO A 741 43.33 -57.41 7.54
C PRO A 741 43.83 -58.78 8.02
N VAL A 742 43.44 -59.22 9.22
CA VAL A 742 43.78 -60.55 9.75
C VAL A 742 42.84 -61.62 9.18
N CYS A 743 41.54 -61.35 9.13
CA CYS A 743 40.58 -62.32 8.61
C CYS A 743 40.76 -62.57 7.11
N LYS A 744 41.03 -61.52 6.32
CA LYS A 744 41.18 -61.56 4.86
C LYS A 744 42.36 -62.41 4.39
N THR A 745 43.37 -62.65 5.24
CA THR A 745 44.44 -63.62 4.94
C THR A 745 43.95 -65.07 4.88
N CYS A 746 42.81 -65.35 5.51
CA CYS A 746 42.17 -66.66 5.56
C CYS A 746 40.79 -66.67 4.88
N HIS A 747 40.10 -65.52 4.76
CA HIS A 747 38.75 -65.39 4.22
C HIS A 747 38.76 -64.62 2.90
N TYR A 748 38.99 -65.32 1.79
CA TYR A 748 39.10 -64.74 0.44
C TYR A 748 38.65 -65.72 -0.65
N THR A 749 38.33 -65.20 -1.84
CA THR A 749 37.88 -66.02 -2.98
C THR A 749 38.96 -67.02 -3.38
N GLY A 750 38.61 -68.30 -3.47
CA GLY A 750 39.54 -69.36 -3.87
C GLY A 750 40.26 -70.05 -2.71
N ASN A 751 40.08 -69.61 -1.46
CA ASN A 751 40.53 -70.37 -0.29
C ASN A 751 39.54 -71.50 0.05
N THR A 752 40.00 -72.75 0.00
CA THR A 752 39.19 -73.94 0.28
C THR A 752 38.85 -74.12 1.77
N VAL A 753 39.61 -73.52 2.68
CA VAL A 753 39.41 -73.63 4.14
C VAL A 753 38.67 -72.42 4.72
N GLY A 754 38.78 -71.26 4.06
CA GLY A 754 38.10 -70.03 4.44
C GLY A 754 37.53 -69.30 3.23
N ALA A 755 36.51 -69.89 2.61
CA ALA A 755 35.79 -69.22 1.54
C ALA A 755 35.18 -67.89 2.04
N LEU A 756 35.09 -66.91 1.13
CA LEU A 756 34.33 -65.68 1.39
C LEU A 756 32.89 -66.03 1.75
N ALA A 757 32.42 -65.45 2.85
CA ALA A 757 31.01 -65.49 3.22
C ALA A 757 30.24 -64.27 2.65
N GLY A 758 30.94 -63.38 1.94
CA GLY A 758 30.38 -62.14 1.41
C GLY A 758 30.02 -61.15 2.52
N ASN A 759 30.72 -61.22 3.65
CA ASN A 759 30.28 -60.57 4.89
C ASN A 759 31.33 -59.55 5.41
N PRO A 760 31.24 -58.27 4.99
CA PRO A 760 32.18 -57.23 5.38
C PRO A 760 31.80 -56.56 6.73
N ALA A 761 31.32 -57.34 7.71
CA ALA A 761 30.77 -56.85 8.97
C ALA A 761 29.63 -55.82 8.77
N ALA A 762 28.54 -56.24 8.15
CA ALA A 762 27.38 -55.37 7.94
C ALA A 762 26.77 -54.88 9.28
N ILE A 763 26.36 -53.61 9.32
CA ILE A 763 25.64 -53.05 10.45
C ILE A 763 24.24 -53.65 10.46
N ALA A 764 23.93 -54.42 11.51
CA ALA A 764 22.67 -55.10 11.70
C ALA A 764 21.56 -54.15 12.19
N ASP A 765 21.89 -53.28 13.15
CA ASP A 765 21.00 -52.24 13.66
C ASP A 765 21.67 -50.86 13.61
N ARG A 766 21.22 -50.01 12.68
CA ARG A 766 21.73 -48.64 12.55
C ARG A 766 21.28 -47.71 13.69
N SER A 767 20.26 -48.05 14.47
CA SER A 767 19.90 -47.30 15.68
C SER A 767 20.92 -47.47 16.81
N LYS A 768 21.67 -48.58 16.77
CA LYS A 768 22.78 -48.91 17.67
C LYS A 768 24.15 -48.56 17.09
N HIS A 769 24.16 -47.87 15.95
CA HIS A 769 25.37 -47.41 15.27
C HIS A 769 25.28 -45.91 15.06
N VAL A 770 26.26 -45.14 15.56
CA VAL A 770 26.25 -43.66 15.49
C VAL A 770 25.05 -43.05 16.23
N ASN A 771 24.88 -43.38 17.50
CA ASN A 771 23.85 -42.81 18.39
C ASN A 771 24.41 -41.99 19.56
N GLY A 772 25.74 -41.84 19.62
CA GLY A 772 26.40 -41.08 20.68
C GLY A 772 26.86 -41.94 21.85
N THR A 773 26.58 -43.23 21.88
CA THR A 773 27.02 -44.17 22.91
C THR A 773 27.83 -45.30 22.31
N VAL A 774 28.63 -45.98 23.15
CA VAL A 774 29.28 -47.24 22.78
C VAL A 774 28.40 -48.35 23.34
N ASP A 775 27.51 -48.88 22.50
CA ASP A 775 26.51 -49.86 22.92
C ASP A 775 27.12 -51.25 23.05
N VAL A 776 27.25 -51.75 24.29
CA VAL A 776 27.66 -53.13 24.55
C VAL A 776 26.41 -54.00 24.66
N ALA A 777 26.37 -55.04 23.84
CA ALA A 777 25.35 -56.09 23.88
C ALA A 777 26.01 -57.42 23.54
N PHE A 778 26.06 -58.33 24.52
CA PHE A 778 26.66 -59.63 24.30
C PHE A 778 25.81 -60.52 23.40
N ASN A 779 26.46 -61.29 22.52
CA ASN A 779 25.82 -62.39 21.82
C ASN A 779 25.49 -63.51 22.82
N PRO A 780 24.23 -63.97 22.95
CA PRO A 780 23.84 -64.95 23.97
C PRO A 780 24.27 -66.37 23.61
N VAL A 781 25.58 -66.62 23.57
CA VAL A 781 26.19 -67.92 23.28
C VAL A 781 26.92 -68.49 24.49
N ASN A 782 26.86 -69.81 24.65
CA ASN A 782 27.80 -70.54 25.50
C ASN A 782 29.15 -70.58 24.80
N MET A 783 30.08 -69.74 25.20
CA MET A 783 31.39 -69.68 24.57
C MET A 783 32.12 -71.02 24.69
N ILE A 784 32.71 -71.48 23.59
CA ILE A 784 33.48 -72.71 23.49
C ILE A 784 34.95 -72.36 23.28
N SER A 785 35.83 -72.99 24.06
CA SER A 785 37.28 -72.83 23.97
C SER A 785 37.97 -74.16 23.69
N LYS A 786 38.68 -74.24 22.55
CA LYS A 786 39.50 -75.39 22.20
C LYS A 786 40.75 -75.51 23.09
N ALA A 787 41.20 -74.41 23.68
CA ALA A 787 42.37 -74.39 24.55
C ALA A 787 42.16 -75.25 25.79
N GLN A 788 40.95 -75.21 26.34
CA GLN A 788 40.56 -75.86 27.59
C GLN A 788 41.36 -75.41 28.83
N VAL A 789 40.71 -75.30 29.98
CA VAL A 789 41.38 -75.04 31.27
C VAL A 789 42.25 -76.26 31.62
N ARG A 790 43.45 -76.05 32.19
CA ARG A 790 44.34 -77.13 32.63
C ARG A 790 43.63 -78.10 33.57
N GLN A 791 43.79 -79.41 33.36
CA GLN A 791 43.06 -80.46 34.08
C GLN A 791 43.18 -80.35 35.62
N LYS A 792 44.40 -80.15 36.14
CA LYS A 792 44.66 -79.99 37.58
C LYS A 792 43.81 -78.87 38.21
N TYR A 793 43.69 -77.75 37.50
CA TYR A 793 43.02 -76.54 37.99
C TYR A 793 41.52 -76.58 37.75
N TYR A 794 41.07 -77.26 36.70
CA TYR A 794 39.65 -77.47 36.42
C TYR A 794 38.91 -78.10 37.63
N VAL A 795 39.59 -79.00 38.35
CA VAL A 795 39.05 -79.67 39.53
C VAL A 795 39.28 -78.86 40.81
N THR A 796 40.44 -78.21 40.97
CA THR A 796 40.88 -77.64 42.27
C THR A 796 40.54 -76.17 42.50
N HIS A 797 40.31 -75.36 41.46
CA HIS A 797 40.18 -73.89 41.57
C HIS A 797 38.77 -73.39 41.22
N ALA A 798 37.74 -74.20 41.44
CA ALA A 798 36.35 -73.86 41.12
C ALA A 798 36.08 -73.48 39.65
N TYR A 799 37.01 -73.64 38.69
CA TYR A 799 36.73 -73.36 37.26
C TYR A 799 35.64 -74.28 36.69
N SER A 800 35.46 -75.48 37.26
CA SER A 800 34.32 -76.36 36.97
C SER A 800 32.96 -75.74 37.32
N SER A 801 32.89 -74.67 38.12
CA SER A 801 31.65 -73.93 38.38
C SER A 801 31.24 -73.04 37.20
N VAL A 802 32.20 -72.63 36.37
CA VAL A 802 32.00 -71.70 35.24
C VAL A 802 32.10 -72.40 33.88
N TRP A 803 32.94 -73.44 33.80
CA TRP A 803 33.20 -74.21 32.58
C TRP A 803 32.68 -75.65 32.68
N LYS A 804 32.24 -76.20 31.54
CA LYS A 804 31.90 -77.61 31.33
C LYS A 804 32.92 -78.23 30.37
N ARG A 805 33.55 -79.31 30.83
CA ARG A 805 34.45 -80.17 30.04
C ARG A 805 33.64 -81.02 29.04
N ASN A 806 33.99 -80.96 27.77
CA ASN A 806 33.36 -81.80 26.73
C ASN A 806 34.38 -82.79 26.13
N VAL A 807 33.96 -84.05 25.96
CA VAL A 807 34.70 -85.18 25.33
C VAL A 807 35.99 -85.64 26.06
N GLY A 808 36.67 -84.78 26.82
CA GLY A 808 37.87 -85.12 27.59
C GLY A 808 38.88 -83.98 27.68
N TYR A 809 40.10 -84.25 28.15
CA TYR A 809 41.19 -83.26 28.22
C TYR A 809 42.18 -83.49 27.07
N LYS A 810 42.34 -82.51 26.18
CA LYS A 810 43.34 -82.52 25.09
C LYS A 810 43.25 -83.74 24.14
N VAL A 811 42.04 -84.22 23.86
CA VAL A 811 41.77 -85.30 22.90
C VAL A 811 41.08 -84.77 21.63
N SER A 812 40.92 -85.61 20.61
CA SER A 812 40.19 -85.21 19.40
C SER A 812 38.76 -84.80 19.76
N GLY A 813 38.29 -83.66 19.22
CA GLY A 813 36.95 -83.12 19.53
C GLY A 813 36.78 -82.48 20.92
N SER A 814 37.75 -82.59 21.84
CA SER A 814 37.60 -82.01 23.17
C SER A 814 37.63 -80.49 23.19
N ASN A 815 36.81 -79.90 24.04
CA ASN A 815 36.74 -78.46 24.28
C ASN A 815 36.13 -78.19 25.67
N ASP A 816 36.22 -76.95 26.12
CA ASP A 816 35.50 -76.49 27.31
C ASP A 816 34.45 -75.47 26.87
N SER A 817 33.22 -75.62 27.33
CA SER A 817 32.12 -74.69 27.05
C SER A 817 31.68 -73.98 28.32
N ALA A 818 31.38 -72.69 28.23
CA ALA A 818 30.78 -71.93 29.33
C ALA A 818 29.45 -72.56 29.76
N LYS A 819 29.22 -72.69 31.07
CA LYS A 819 27.96 -73.24 31.60
C LYS A 819 26.78 -72.31 31.42
N ALA A 820 27.02 -71.00 31.46
CA ALA A 820 26.02 -69.97 31.17
C ALA A 820 26.31 -69.32 29.82
N PRO A 821 25.27 -68.99 29.02
CA PRO A 821 25.44 -68.12 27.87
C PRO A 821 25.81 -66.70 28.33
N PHE A 822 26.46 -65.92 27.47
CA PHE A 822 26.67 -64.51 27.79
C PHE A 822 25.33 -63.77 27.93
N ASN A 823 25.25 -62.90 28.94
CA ASN A 823 24.06 -62.11 29.21
C ASN A 823 24.48 -60.70 29.58
N THR A 824 24.15 -59.73 28.72
CA THR A 824 24.48 -58.31 28.92
C THR A 824 24.01 -57.79 30.27
N ALA A 825 22.78 -58.11 30.70
CA ALA A 825 22.18 -57.55 31.90
C ALA A 825 22.90 -57.96 33.19
N THR A 826 23.48 -59.17 33.22
CA THR A 826 24.14 -59.71 34.42
C THR A 826 25.67 -59.67 34.34
N MET A 827 26.23 -59.43 33.15
CA MET A 827 27.68 -59.51 32.90
C MET A 827 28.31 -58.19 32.46
N TRP A 828 27.52 -57.16 32.15
CA TRP A 828 27.99 -55.82 31.80
C TRP A 828 27.35 -54.74 32.68
N ASP A 829 28.17 -53.94 33.34
CA ASP A 829 27.76 -52.70 33.99
C ASP A 829 28.18 -51.50 33.13
N GLY A 830 27.20 -50.85 32.51
CA GLY A 830 27.44 -49.69 31.65
C GLY A 830 27.93 -48.44 32.37
N SER A 831 27.69 -48.32 33.69
CA SER A 831 28.08 -47.14 34.48
C SER A 831 29.57 -47.19 34.84
N THR A 832 30.04 -48.33 35.34
CA THR A 832 31.44 -48.56 35.69
C THR A 832 32.25 -49.09 34.51
N LYS A 833 31.59 -49.46 33.41
CA LYS A 833 32.16 -50.11 32.23
C LYS A 833 32.85 -51.42 32.59
N THR A 834 32.25 -52.21 33.49
CA THR A 834 32.84 -53.43 34.05
C THR A 834 32.18 -54.68 33.46
N CYS A 835 33.02 -55.64 33.09
CA CYS A 835 32.64 -56.98 32.67
C CYS A 835 32.87 -57.97 33.82
N SER A 836 31.80 -58.57 34.35
CA SER A 836 31.85 -59.48 35.50
C SER A 836 31.13 -60.79 35.18
N ASN A 837 31.47 -61.87 35.89
CA ASN A 837 30.80 -63.18 35.73
C ASN A 837 30.88 -63.76 34.29
N ILE A 838 31.85 -63.30 33.49
CA ILE A 838 32.10 -63.80 32.14
C ILE A 838 33.00 -65.04 32.25
N ALA A 839 32.63 -66.11 31.54
CA ALA A 839 33.42 -67.35 31.54
C ALA A 839 34.88 -67.14 31.08
N CYS A 840 35.13 -66.25 30.10
CA CYS A 840 36.47 -65.83 29.69
C CYS A 840 37.34 -65.35 30.85
N HIS A 841 36.74 -64.59 31.78
CA HIS A 841 37.45 -63.95 32.89
C HIS A 841 37.44 -64.84 34.14
N ASN A 842 36.92 -66.06 34.04
CA ASN A 842 36.79 -67.01 35.13
C ASN A 842 36.14 -66.43 36.39
N GLY A 843 35.13 -65.57 36.20
CA GLY A 843 34.40 -64.92 37.31
C GLY A 843 35.04 -63.63 37.82
N ASN A 844 36.23 -63.24 37.35
CA ASN A 844 36.84 -61.97 37.72
C ASN A 844 36.13 -60.78 37.07
N SER A 845 36.06 -59.67 37.80
CA SER A 845 35.59 -58.38 37.29
C SER A 845 36.73 -57.65 36.58
N VAL A 846 36.53 -57.28 35.32
CA VAL A 846 37.51 -56.59 34.46
C VAL A 846 36.86 -55.33 33.88
N LYS A 847 37.48 -54.14 34.01
CA LYS A 847 36.93 -52.95 33.33
C LYS A 847 37.34 -52.93 31.86
N TRP A 848 36.42 -52.46 31.03
CA TRP A 848 36.60 -52.27 29.58
C TRP A 848 37.78 -51.36 29.23
N SER A 849 38.22 -50.51 30.17
CA SER A 849 39.32 -49.55 30.00
C SER A 849 40.65 -49.96 30.63
N ASP A 850 40.71 -51.03 31.43
CA ASP A 850 41.89 -51.34 32.22
C ASP A 850 43.09 -51.75 31.32
N ASN A 851 44.27 -51.20 31.64
CA ASN A 851 45.60 -51.55 31.13
C ASN A 851 45.81 -51.69 29.61
N ASN A 852 45.28 -50.77 28.78
CA ASN A 852 45.41 -50.90 27.30
C ASN A 852 44.96 -52.29 26.81
N GLY A 853 43.95 -52.87 27.49
CA GLY A 853 43.41 -54.20 27.22
C GLY A 853 44.30 -55.38 27.60
N ALA A 854 45.36 -55.20 28.40
CA ALA A 854 46.23 -56.28 28.86
C ALA A 854 45.52 -57.22 29.85
N VAL A 855 44.77 -58.18 29.32
CA VAL A 855 44.42 -59.41 30.03
C VAL A 855 45.71 -60.24 30.09
N GLU A 856 46.33 -60.29 31.25
CA GLU A 856 47.49 -61.15 31.50
C GLU A 856 47.04 -62.58 31.74
N CYS A 857 47.97 -63.53 31.64
CA CYS A 857 47.68 -64.90 32.03
C CYS A 857 47.10 -64.98 33.46
N VAL A 858 47.57 -64.14 34.39
CA VAL A 858 47.07 -64.08 35.77
C VAL A 858 45.66 -63.50 35.92
N SER A 859 45.17 -62.77 34.92
CA SER A 859 43.79 -62.25 34.91
C SER A 859 42.76 -63.37 34.79
N CYS A 860 43.17 -64.54 34.28
CA CYS A 860 42.33 -65.73 34.15
C CYS A 860 42.86 -66.93 34.95
N HIS A 861 44.15 -66.94 35.32
CA HIS A 861 44.78 -68.07 36.00
C HIS A 861 45.34 -67.66 37.37
N GLY A 862 44.89 -68.33 38.44
CA GLY A 862 45.41 -68.10 39.80
C GLY A 862 46.90 -68.45 40.02
N SER A 863 47.54 -69.15 39.08
CA SER A 863 49.00 -69.36 38.98
C SER A 863 49.36 -69.73 37.52
N LEU A 864 50.56 -69.40 37.06
CA LEU A 864 51.02 -69.59 35.66
C LEU A 864 51.61 -70.98 35.40
#